data_AF-A0A5C4P9P5-F1
#
_entry.id   AF-A0A5C4P9P5-F1
#
_cell.length_a   1.000
_cell.length_b   1.000
_cell.length_c   1.000
_cell.angle_alpha   90.00
_cell.angle_beta   90.00
_cell.angle_gamma   90.00
#
_symmetry.space_group_name_H-M   'P 1'
#
loop_
_entity.id
_entity.type
_entity.pdbx_description
1 polymer ?
#
loop_
_entity_poly.entity_id
_entity_poly.type
_entity_poly.pdbx_seq_one_letter_code
_entity_poly.pdbx_strand_id
1 'polypeptide(L)'
;MSPATDKLINDLIANRNFFEVHSARSENILLPRASEQLRSSIDALTNPSVDERVSAEEFLDLKNYFQLFALCEKKYECIVLLINQVDSHTARPLYYSSRVTEWIDVWSQIAKLNQTLEPLYDKNIKCRAEAILRLRSNGIEIILDQADAVLTEKVRIQILSRIKYRAEKVGHNLFLMVLHIIETKHYRPMHERYYFRKELSILSNSPQSPLGYLYQLSLAHLEKKKKNRDTFRQLKEIFELSEDLVTLMGVQRVDYLEGFMNKPVDLLPFLQKSTIHDQLFTLDQMNKQDALTLMDGLFSDCPSLAVYRDIYRAMIKHPGRQSLYFYKDLIVRELCMRHTAADVGNAIDELSFSSQEINLDYLNPLNIEKLNSFQKPFIKRKDDYLFPHPHFAHTGFIYTMYDKLLSSLKERNYKGARLSQEIGRRSEKLVENILSQYGVRYLAGKKYIVTKDFFDEIGSTAKEGECDFVIESPSHIMFIELKSKTLTANARSGNSISVLLDLALSLFTSIEQAGRHEYALRRKGKIDFTDGTSLDLKGRDIEKISLTVFDFNSLADVNLIQDLLAFIPSMKFFSKESDEQEELSKIKKVVDKLKMQQQCDVFREVYEKPYGRSINFGNRFFSVGQFMSILKYSRSTEHFVELINKTRQLGNNTRDWYYIFNNFVIDMPNHQGVFSRDYKQKT
;
A
#
# COMPACT_ATOMS: atom_id res chain seq x y z
N MET A 1 9.78 -2.14 -55.23
CA MET A 1 10.72 -2.59 -54.19
C MET A 1 12.12 -2.51 -54.75
N SER A 2 13.08 -2.01 -53.97
CA SER A 2 14.44 -1.78 -54.49
C SER A 2 15.25 -3.09 -54.49
N PRO A 3 16.18 -3.30 -55.43
CA PRO A 3 17.08 -4.46 -55.45
C PRO A 3 17.92 -4.65 -54.17
N ALA A 4 18.06 -3.61 -53.34
CA ALA A 4 18.74 -3.69 -52.05
C ALA A 4 17.88 -4.37 -50.97
N THR A 5 16.54 -4.29 -51.09
CA THR A 5 15.58 -4.88 -50.16
C THR A 5 15.52 -6.41 -50.33
N ASP A 6 15.54 -6.89 -51.58
CA ASP A 6 15.61 -8.32 -51.88
C ASP A 6 16.95 -8.93 -51.46
N LYS A 7 18.04 -8.14 -51.46
CA LYS A 7 19.35 -8.60 -51.03
C LYS A 7 19.44 -8.80 -49.50
N LEU A 8 18.88 -7.88 -48.72
CA LEU A 8 18.87 -7.99 -47.25
C LEU A 8 18.02 -9.18 -46.75
N ILE A 9 16.88 -9.41 -47.40
CA ILE A 9 16.01 -10.56 -47.10
C ILE A 9 16.71 -11.87 -47.48
N ASN A 10 17.38 -11.93 -48.63
CA ASN A 10 18.14 -13.12 -49.05
C ASN A 10 19.38 -13.35 -48.17
N ASP A 11 20.04 -12.32 -47.64
CA ASP A 11 21.21 -12.44 -46.74
C ASP A 11 20.81 -12.88 -45.32
N LEU A 12 19.61 -12.51 -44.85
CA LEU A 12 19.00 -13.03 -43.61
C LEU A 12 18.54 -14.49 -43.76
N ILE A 13 18.03 -14.87 -44.93
CA ILE A 13 17.67 -16.26 -45.26
C ILE A 13 18.92 -17.13 -45.47
N ALA A 14 19.99 -16.60 -46.06
CA ALA A 14 21.26 -17.30 -46.28
C ALA A 14 22.03 -17.58 -44.98
N ASN A 15 21.81 -16.78 -43.93
CA ASN A 15 22.34 -17.01 -42.58
C ASN A 15 21.49 -17.98 -41.73
N ARG A 16 20.75 -18.90 -42.38
CA ARG A 16 20.06 -20.05 -41.74
C ARG A 16 20.97 -20.87 -40.79
N ASN A 17 22.27 -20.89 -41.06
CA ASN A 17 23.23 -21.66 -40.28
C ASN A 17 23.47 -21.13 -38.85
N PHE A 18 23.13 -19.88 -38.52
CA PHE A 18 23.32 -19.38 -37.15
C PHE A 18 22.17 -19.80 -36.20
N PHE A 19 20.95 -19.96 -36.72
CA PHE A 19 19.80 -20.40 -35.93
C PHE A 19 19.60 -21.93 -35.94
N GLU A 20 20.10 -22.66 -36.94
CA GLU A 20 20.04 -24.13 -36.97
C GLU A 20 21.07 -24.81 -36.04
N VAL A 21 22.23 -24.19 -35.81
CA VAL A 21 23.28 -24.78 -34.95
C VAL A 21 22.94 -24.74 -33.45
N HIS A 22 21.93 -23.98 -33.03
CA HIS A 22 21.41 -24.00 -31.64
C HIS A 22 19.93 -24.40 -31.51
N SER A 23 19.28 -24.86 -32.59
CA SER A 23 17.90 -25.38 -32.55
C SER A 23 17.75 -26.86 -32.92
N ALA A 24 18.85 -27.58 -33.17
CA ALA A 24 18.87 -29.03 -33.40
C ALA A 24 18.62 -29.84 -32.11
N ARG A 25 17.49 -29.58 -31.42
CA ARG A 25 16.81 -30.48 -30.47
C ARG A 25 15.43 -29.94 -30.03
N SER A 26 14.59 -29.45 -30.93
CA SER A 26 13.14 -29.40 -30.71
C SER A 26 12.38 -29.00 -31.98
N GLU A 27 12.36 -29.85 -33.00
CA GLU A 27 11.30 -29.78 -34.01
C GLU A 27 10.14 -30.64 -33.53
N ASN A 28 9.09 -29.97 -33.03
CA ASN A 28 7.72 -30.11 -33.50
C ASN A 28 6.72 -29.63 -32.43
N ILE A 29 5.72 -28.88 -32.93
CA ILE A 29 4.48 -28.44 -32.29
C ILE A 29 4.58 -27.05 -31.59
N LEU A 30 3.86 -26.06 -32.16
CA LEU A 30 3.57 -24.68 -31.69
C LEU A 30 4.41 -23.48 -32.22
N LEU A 31 5.00 -23.55 -33.43
CA LEU A 31 5.83 -22.45 -33.98
C LEU A 31 5.23 -21.44 -34.98
N PRO A 32 4.06 -21.60 -35.64
CA PRO A 32 3.67 -20.64 -36.69
C PRO A 32 3.41 -19.21 -36.20
N ARG A 33 2.67 -19.03 -35.09
CA ARG A 33 2.27 -17.69 -34.60
C ARG A 33 3.42 -16.88 -33.97
N ALA A 34 4.30 -17.54 -33.21
CA ALA A 34 5.46 -16.89 -32.61
C ALA A 34 6.48 -16.44 -33.68
N SER A 35 6.63 -17.18 -34.78
CA SER A 35 7.59 -16.84 -35.85
C SER A 35 7.18 -15.62 -36.68
N GLU A 36 5.87 -15.38 -36.85
CA GLU A 36 5.34 -14.29 -37.67
C GLU A 36 5.35 -12.97 -36.88
N GLN A 37 5.07 -13.02 -35.57
CA GLN A 37 5.20 -11.87 -34.67
C GLN A 37 6.65 -11.52 -34.35
N LEU A 38 7.53 -12.52 -34.14
CA LEU A 38 8.96 -12.27 -33.98
C LEU A 38 9.54 -11.56 -35.21
N ARG A 39 9.10 -11.98 -36.41
CA ARG A 39 9.42 -11.30 -37.66
C ARG A 39 8.86 -9.88 -37.67
N SER A 40 7.59 -9.66 -37.33
CA SER A 40 7.02 -8.30 -37.35
C SER A 40 7.67 -7.35 -36.34
N SER A 41 8.05 -7.83 -35.14
CA SER A 41 8.73 -7.03 -34.11
C SER A 41 10.19 -6.74 -34.47
N ILE A 42 10.89 -7.71 -35.08
CA ILE A 42 12.23 -7.49 -35.64
C ILE A 42 12.18 -6.55 -36.84
N ASP A 43 11.18 -6.70 -37.71
CA ASP A 43 10.95 -5.84 -38.88
C ASP A 43 10.63 -4.39 -38.45
N ALA A 44 9.84 -4.20 -37.39
CA ALA A 44 9.56 -2.87 -36.81
C ALA A 44 10.81 -2.20 -36.20
N LEU A 45 11.73 -2.99 -35.62
CA LEU A 45 13.00 -2.49 -35.07
C LEU A 45 14.06 -2.21 -36.15
N THR A 46 13.96 -2.86 -37.31
CA THR A 46 14.99 -2.84 -38.36
C THR A 46 14.61 -2.05 -39.62
N ASN A 47 13.33 -1.68 -39.78
CA ASN A 47 12.82 -0.96 -40.94
C ASN A 47 12.11 0.35 -40.54
N PRO A 48 12.84 1.43 -40.19
CA PRO A 48 12.22 2.72 -39.98
C PRO A 48 11.82 3.29 -41.35
N SER A 49 10.56 3.08 -41.74
CA SER A 49 9.90 4.13 -42.52
C SER A 49 9.91 5.40 -41.67
N VAL A 50 10.03 6.57 -42.30
CA VAL A 50 10.33 7.86 -41.66
C VAL A 50 9.30 8.30 -40.59
N ASP A 51 8.18 7.59 -40.43
CA ASP A 51 7.07 7.95 -39.53
C ASP A 51 6.70 6.92 -38.43
N GLU A 52 7.29 5.71 -38.36
CA GLU A 52 6.96 4.75 -37.30
C GLU A 52 8.09 4.64 -36.27
N ARG A 53 8.01 5.47 -35.22
CA ARG A 53 8.93 5.45 -34.08
C ARG A 53 8.44 4.40 -33.08
N VAL A 54 9.26 3.39 -32.78
CA VAL A 54 9.05 2.53 -31.61
C VAL A 54 9.10 3.42 -30.37
N SER A 55 7.99 3.49 -29.65
CA SER A 55 7.88 4.23 -28.41
C SER A 55 8.76 3.60 -27.32
N ALA A 56 9.09 4.37 -26.29
CA ALA A 56 9.83 3.85 -25.13
C ALA A 56 9.07 2.72 -24.41
N GLU A 57 7.74 2.72 -24.49
CA GLU A 57 6.86 1.70 -23.92
C GLU A 57 6.97 0.40 -24.72
N GLU A 58 6.82 0.45 -26.04
CA GLU A 58 6.97 -0.71 -26.94
C GLU A 58 8.38 -1.33 -26.83
N PHE A 59 9.43 -0.52 -26.69
CA PHE A 59 10.78 -1.04 -26.47
C PHE A 59 10.91 -1.77 -25.12
N LEU A 60 10.29 -1.24 -24.06
CA LEU A 60 10.32 -1.86 -22.74
C LEU A 60 9.54 -3.18 -22.73
N ASP A 61 8.40 -3.24 -23.41
CA ASP A 61 7.61 -4.45 -23.59
C ASP A 61 8.39 -5.53 -24.36
N LEU A 62 9.06 -5.15 -25.45
CA LEU A 62 9.94 -6.05 -26.19
C LEU A 62 11.11 -6.54 -25.33
N LYS A 63 11.75 -5.66 -24.57
CA LYS A 63 12.81 -6.03 -23.63
C LYS A 63 12.32 -7.06 -22.63
N ASN A 64 11.18 -6.82 -21.99
CA ASN A 64 10.59 -7.73 -21.02
C ASN A 64 10.24 -9.09 -21.64
N TYR A 65 9.64 -9.07 -22.85
CA TYR A 65 9.32 -10.28 -23.60
C TYR A 65 10.55 -11.17 -23.82
N PHE A 66 11.60 -10.60 -24.42
CA PHE A 66 12.78 -11.36 -24.80
C PHE A 66 13.55 -11.88 -23.60
N GLN A 67 13.62 -11.09 -22.52
CA GLN A 67 14.20 -11.55 -21.26
C GLN A 67 13.41 -12.73 -20.68
N LEU A 68 12.08 -12.64 -20.64
CA LEU A 68 11.22 -13.70 -20.09
C LEU A 68 11.27 -14.98 -20.94
N PHE A 69 11.20 -14.83 -22.26
CA PHE A 69 11.30 -15.93 -23.21
C PHE A 69 12.65 -16.62 -23.11
N ALA A 70 13.75 -15.85 -23.03
CA ALA A 70 15.08 -16.42 -22.95
C ALA A 70 15.27 -17.27 -21.69
N LEU A 71 14.76 -16.82 -20.56
CA LEU A 71 14.82 -17.58 -19.31
C LEU A 71 13.93 -18.83 -19.32
N CYS A 72 12.70 -18.73 -19.86
CA CYS A 72 11.75 -19.84 -19.88
C CYS A 72 12.11 -20.93 -20.90
N GLU A 73 12.55 -20.54 -22.09
CA GLU A 73 12.80 -21.44 -23.21
C GLU A 73 14.29 -21.78 -23.38
N LYS A 74 15.18 -21.11 -22.62
CA LYS A 74 16.64 -21.24 -22.73
C LYS A 74 17.15 -20.99 -24.16
N LYS A 75 16.60 -19.95 -24.81
CA LYS A 75 16.89 -19.54 -26.20
C LYS A 75 17.12 -18.03 -26.27
N TYR A 76 17.79 -17.53 -27.31
CA TYR A 76 17.90 -16.10 -27.61
C TYR A 76 18.60 -15.21 -26.55
N GLU A 77 19.51 -15.77 -25.74
CA GLU A 77 20.33 -14.98 -24.79
C GLU A 77 21.13 -13.84 -25.47
N CYS A 78 21.55 -14.07 -26.71
CA CYS A 78 22.22 -13.05 -27.53
C CYS A 78 21.33 -11.83 -27.83
N ILE A 79 20.01 -12.01 -27.95
CA ILE A 79 19.07 -10.91 -28.16
C ILE A 79 18.93 -10.09 -26.88
N VAL A 80 18.91 -10.74 -25.71
CA VAL A 80 18.87 -10.05 -24.41
C VAL A 80 20.13 -9.19 -24.21
N LEU A 81 21.31 -9.72 -24.55
CA LEU A 81 22.56 -8.97 -24.51
C LEU A 81 22.50 -7.71 -25.38
N LEU A 82 22.00 -7.84 -26.61
CA LEU A 82 21.81 -6.72 -27.53
C LEU A 82 20.87 -5.66 -26.93
N ILE A 83 19.71 -6.07 -26.42
CA ILE A 83 18.72 -5.17 -25.83
C ILE A 83 19.28 -4.41 -24.63
N ASN A 84 19.99 -5.10 -23.72
CA ASN A 84 20.60 -4.45 -22.56
C ASN A 84 21.64 -3.40 -22.95
N GLN A 85 22.39 -3.67 -24.02
CA GLN A 85 23.38 -2.72 -24.53
C GLN A 85 22.70 -1.51 -25.16
N VAL A 86 21.64 -1.70 -25.95
CA VAL A 86 20.83 -0.59 -26.48
C VAL A 86 20.32 0.28 -25.32
N ASP A 87 19.69 -0.33 -24.31
CA ASP A 87 19.14 0.36 -23.14
C ASP A 87 20.19 1.19 -22.37
N SER A 88 21.39 0.62 -22.18
CA SER A 88 22.50 1.32 -21.51
C SER A 88 23.05 2.52 -22.28
N HIS A 89 22.95 2.52 -23.61
CA HIS A 89 23.43 3.60 -24.48
C HIS A 89 22.36 4.68 -24.74
N THR A 90 21.08 4.37 -24.53
CA THR A 90 19.95 5.27 -24.80
C THR A 90 19.49 6.04 -23.57
N ALA A 91 20.41 6.60 -22.77
CA ALA A 91 20.16 7.28 -21.47
C ALA A 91 19.10 8.42 -21.44
N ARG A 92 18.37 8.68 -22.53
CA ARG A 92 17.16 9.51 -22.60
C ARG A 92 16.06 8.81 -23.42
N PRO A 93 14.87 8.54 -22.84
CA PRO A 93 13.76 7.86 -23.52
C PRO A 93 13.16 8.57 -24.76
N LEU A 94 13.63 9.78 -25.10
CA LEU A 94 13.01 10.66 -26.09
C LEU A 94 13.62 10.53 -27.51
N TYR A 95 14.64 9.69 -27.72
CA TYR A 95 15.34 9.59 -29.02
C TYR A 95 15.63 8.13 -29.42
N TYR A 96 14.60 7.37 -29.77
CA TYR A 96 14.75 5.99 -30.29
C TYR A 96 14.90 5.89 -31.83
N SER A 97 15.13 6.99 -32.56
CA SER A 97 14.68 7.05 -33.96
C SER A 97 15.72 7.21 -35.08
N SER A 98 17.01 6.88 -34.93
CA SER A 98 17.89 6.93 -36.13
C SER A 98 19.11 6.03 -36.16
N ARG A 99 19.54 5.44 -35.02
CA ARG A 99 20.79 4.66 -34.98
C ARG A 99 20.63 3.21 -34.59
N VAL A 100 19.42 2.73 -34.29
CA VAL A 100 19.21 1.35 -33.81
C VAL A 100 19.76 0.33 -34.80
N THR A 101 19.57 0.53 -36.10
CA THR A 101 20.15 -0.29 -37.17
C THR A 101 21.69 -0.22 -37.24
N GLU A 102 22.29 0.97 -37.10
CA GLU A 102 23.75 1.13 -37.01
C GLU A 102 24.32 0.43 -35.77
N TRP A 103 23.61 0.48 -34.63
CA TRP A 103 23.97 -0.21 -33.41
C TRP A 103 23.88 -1.73 -33.57
N ILE A 104 22.81 -2.25 -34.20
CA ILE A 104 22.65 -3.68 -34.48
C ILE A 104 23.79 -4.20 -35.38
N ASP A 105 24.18 -3.45 -36.41
CA ASP A 105 25.28 -3.82 -37.31
C ASP A 105 26.64 -3.83 -36.60
N VAL A 106 26.95 -2.77 -35.84
CA VAL A 106 28.17 -2.71 -35.00
C VAL A 106 28.18 -3.85 -33.99
N TRP A 107 27.04 -4.19 -33.41
CA TRP A 107 26.94 -5.26 -32.42
C TRP A 107 27.01 -6.65 -33.04
N SER A 108 26.49 -6.86 -34.26
CA SER A 108 26.69 -8.12 -35.00
C SER A 108 28.18 -8.41 -35.23
N GLN A 109 29.02 -7.37 -35.27
CA GLN A 109 30.48 -7.47 -35.34
C GLN A 109 31.14 -7.65 -33.97
N ILE A 110 30.63 -7.00 -32.90
CA ILE A 110 31.13 -7.15 -31.52
C ILE A 110 30.73 -8.51 -30.90
N ALA A 111 29.54 -9.03 -31.21
CA ALA A 111 29.07 -10.36 -30.81
C ALA A 111 29.93 -11.49 -31.40
N LYS A 112 30.54 -11.26 -32.57
CA LYS A 112 31.57 -12.14 -33.14
C LYS A 112 32.89 -12.10 -32.36
N LEU A 113 33.11 -11.07 -31.54
CA LEU A 113 34.40 -10.79 -30.89
C LEU A 113 34.42 -11.05 -29.37
N ASN A 114 33.28 -11.20 -28.69
CA ASN A 114 33.24 -11.38 -27.23
C ASN A 114 32.35 -12.56 -26.78
N GLN A 115 32.98 -13.62 -26.28
CA GLN A 115 32.32 -14.82 -25.71
C GLN A 115 32.09 -14.74 -24.19
N THR A 116 32.25 -13.57 -23.55
CA THR A 116 32.36 -13.48 -22.08
C THR A 116 31.35 -12.56 -21.39
N LEU A 117 30.29 -12.10 -22.07
CA LEU A 117 29.27 -11.26 -21.44
C LEU A 117 28.05 -12.12 -21.04
N GLU A 118 27.73 -12.17 -19.75
CA GLU A 118 26.47 -12.75 -19.27
C GLU A 118 25.31 -11.75 -19.44
N PRO A 119 24.14 -12.18 -19.94
CA PRO A 119 22.96 -11.34 -20.03
C PRO A 119 22.48 -10.88 -18.65
N LEU A 120 22.34 -9.56 -18.48
CA LEU A 120 21.70 -8.96 -17.31
C LEU A 120 20.17 -9.06 -17.45
N TYR A 121 19.55 -9.87 -16.61
CA TYR A 121 18.09 -9.98 -16.58
C TYR A 121 17.49 -9.03 -15.53
N ASP A 122 16.35 -8.44 -15.87
CA ASP A 122 15.53 -7.77 -14.89
C ASP A 122 15.09 -8.76 -13.79
N LYS A 123 15.11 -8.30 -12.54
CA LYS A 123 14.84 -9.14 -11.37
C LYS A 123 13.39 -9.62 -11.34
N ASN A 124 12.43 -8.78 -11.71
CA ASN A 124 11.02 -9.18 -11.82
C ASN A 124 10.86 -10.27 -12.87
N ILE A 125 11.50 -10.08 -14.03
CA ILE A 125 11.44 -11.04 -15.13
C ILE A 125 12.04 -12.39 -14.73
N LYS A 126 13.15 -12.38 -13.99
CA LYS A 126 13.74 -13.61 -13.44
C LYS A 126 12.78 -14.35 -12.49
N CYS A 127 12.19 -13.66 -11.52
CA CYS A 127 11.24 -14.27 -10.58
C CYS A 127 10.00 -14.83 -11.30
N ARG A 128 9.49 -14.12 -12.31
CA ARG A 128 8.38 -14.60 -13.15
C ARG A 128 8.78 -15.85 -13.93
N ALA A 129 9.95 -15.87 -14.56
CA ALA A 129 10.43 -17.04 -15.28
C ALA A 129 10.55 -18.27 -14.38
N GLU A 130 11.09 -18.11 -13.16
CA GLU A 130 11.18 -19.19 -12.17
C GLU A 130 9.80 -19.74 -11.77
N ALA A 131 8.80 -18.87 -11.57
CA ALA A 131 7.42 -19.27 -11.29
C ALA A 131 6.81 -20.05 -12.47
N ILE A 132 7.03 -19.59 -13.71
CA ILE A 132 6.55 -20.27 -14.92
C ILE A 132 7.15 -21.67 -15.04
N LEU A 133 8.46 -21.79 -14.85
CA LEU A 133 9.17 -23.06 -14.91
C LEU A 133 8.67 -24.03 -13.83
N ARG A 134 8.42 -23.55 -12.60
CA ARG A 134 7.81 -24.38 -11.53
C ARG A 134 6.42 -24.84 -11.90
N LEU A 135 5.56 -23.96 -12.41
CA LEU A 135 4.19 -24.31 -12.80
C LEU A 135 4.17 -25.32 -13.96
N ARG A 136 5.04 -25.14 -14.97
CA ARG A 136 5.24 -26.11 -16.07
C ARG A 136 5.72 -27.46 -15.57
N SER A 137 6.66 -27.49 -14.63
CA SER A 137 7.14 -28.74 -14.00
C SER A 137 6.03 -29.47 -13.23
N ASN A 138 5.03 -28.73 -12.76
CA ASN A 138 3.82 -29.25 -12.13
C ASN A 138 2.70 -29.57 -13.14
N GLY A 139 2.97 -29.56 -14.45
CA GLY A 139 1.99 -29.89 -15.49
C GLY A 139 0.92 -28.83 -15.70
N ILE A 140 1.23 -27.55 -15.43
CA ILE A 140 0.38 -26.41 -15.77
C ILE A 140 1.01 -25.71 -16.97
N GLU A 141 0.31 -25.73 -18.10
CA GLU A 141 0.80 -25.14 -19.34
C GLU A 141 0.62 -23.62 -19.31
N ILE A 142 1.73 -22.89 -19.40
CA ILE A 142 1.75 -21.43 -19.47
C ILE A 142 2.38 -21.03 -20.80
N ILE A 143 1.62 -20.26 -21.57
CA ILE A 143 2.00 -19.73 -22.87
C ILE A 143 2.49 -18.29 -22.65
N LEU A 144 3.60 -17.95 -23.30
CA LEU A 144 4.11 -16.58 -23.36
C LEU A 144 3.46 -15.88 -24.56
N ASP A 145 2.85 -14.72 -24.35
CA ASP A 145 2.23 -13.92 -25.42
C ASP A 145 2.62 -12.45 -25.25
N GLN A 146 2.84 -11.75 -26.37
CA GLN A 146 3.00 -10.29 -26.47
C GLN A 146 3.46 -9.57 -25.19
N ALA A 147 4.72 -9.78 -24.81
CA ALA A 147 5.40 -9.13 -23.67
C ALA A 147 5.15 -9.62 -22.24
N ASP A 148 4.30 -10.63 -22.01
CA ASP A 148 4.18 -11.20 -20.66
C ASP A 148 3.77 -12.70 -20.64
N ALA A 149 3.81 -13.30 -19.46
CA ALA A 149 3.19 -14.59 -19.22
C ALA A 149 1.68 -14.42 -19.12
N VAL A 150 0.91 -15.01 -20.05
CA VAL A 150 -0.54 -14.91 -19.99
C VAL A 150 -1.06 -15.84 -18.91
N LEU A 151 -1.38 -15.27 -17.75
CA LEU A 151 -2.20 -15.93 -16.75
C LEU A 151 -3.65 -15.97 -17.24
N THR A 152 -3.94 -16.84 -18.21
CA THR A 152 -5.31 -17.04 -18.71
C THR A 152 -6.24 -17.46 -17.58
N GLU A 153 -7.52 -17.17 -17.74
CA GLU A 153 -8.54 -17.59 -16.76
C GLU A 153 -8.48 -19.09 -16.47
N LYS A 154 -8.25 -19.89 -17.51
CA LYS A 154 -8.11 -21.35 -17.41
C LYS A 154 -6.93 -21.73 -16.51
N VAL A 155 -5.75 -21.15 -16.74
CA VAL A 155 -4.55 -21.41 -15.93
C VAL A 155 -4.78 -20.98 -14.48
N ARG A 156 -5.37 -19.80 -14.27
CA ARG A 156 -5.73 -19.29 -12.95
C ARG A 156 -6.65 -20.26 -12.20
N ILE A 157 -7.74 -20.72 -12.84
CA ILE A 157 -8.67 -21.69 -12.26
C ILE A 157 -7.96 -23.00 -11.92
N GLN A 158 -7.02 -23.47 -12.75
CA GLN A 158 -6.25 -24.68 -12.48
C GLN A 158 -5.37 -24.55 -11.23
N ILE A 159 -4.65 -23.43 -11.08
CA ILE A 159 -3.82 -23.15 -9.89
C ILE A 159 -4.72 -23.07 -8.65
N LEU A 160 -5.78 -22.28 -8.71
CA LEU A 160 -6.72 -22.10 -7.59
C LEU A 160 -7.39 -23.41 -7.17
N SER A 161 -7.80 -24.25 -8.12
CA SER A 161 -8.39 -25.57 -7.84
C SER A 161 -7.41 -26.48 -7.11
N ARG A 162 -6.12 -26.42 -7.47
CA ARG A 162 -5.05 -27.18 -6.82
C ARG A 162 -4.79 -26.68 -5.40
N ILE A 163 -4.83 -25.36 -5.17
CA ILE A 163 -4.73 -24.75 -3.84
C ILE A 163 -5.92 -25.19 -2.99
N LYS A 164 -7.15 -25.03 -3.48
CA LYS A 164 -8.40 -25.41 -2.79
C LYS A 164 -8.37 -26.87 -2.34
N TYR A 165 -8.07 -27.78 -3.27
CA TYR A 165 -7.99 -29.21 -2.97
C TYR A 165 -7.04 -29.51 -1.80
N ARG A 166 -5.87 -28.88 -1.77
CA ARG A 166 -4.88 -29.07 -0.70
C ARG A 166 -5.33 -28.43 0.60
N ALA A 167 -5.84 -27.19 0.55
CA ALA A 167 -6.34 -26.46 1.71
C ALA A 167 -7.45 -27.25 2.42
N GLU A 168 -8.39 -27.81 1.66
CA GLU A 168 -9.46 -28.68 2.19
C GLU A 168 -8.92 -29.97 2.84
N LYS A 169 -7.82 -30.54 2.31
CA LYS A 169 -7.20 -31.76 2.85
C LYS A 169 -6.44 -31.50 4.15
N VAL A 170 -5.69 -30.39 4.23
CA VAL A 170 -4.90 -30.06 5.42
C VAL A 170 -5.73 -29.39 6.52
N GLY A 171 -6.78 -28.67 6.13
CA GLY A 171 -7.71 -27.96 7.03
C GLY A 171 -6.98 -27.06 8.02
N HIS A 172 -7.34 -27.18 9.30
CA HIS A 172 -6.75 -26.43 10.41
C HIS A 172 -5.21 -26.43 10.48
N ASN A 173 -4.52 -27.43 9.91
CA ASN A 173 -3.05 -27.44 9.89
C ASN A 173 -2.45 -26.30 9.04
N LEU A 174 -3.17 -25.80 8.03
CA LEU A 174 -2.75 -24.63 7.26
C LEU A 174 -2.68 -23.39 8.16
N PHE A 175 -3.72 -23.19 8.98
CA PHE A 175 -3.78 -22.07 9.93
C PHE A 175 -2.63 -22.12 10.93
N LEU A 176 -2.36 -23.29 11.53
CA LEU A 176 -1.24 -23.48 12.45
C LEU A 176 0.12 -23.23 11.78
N MET A 177 0.32 -23.69 10.55
CA MET A 177 1.57 -23.47 9.81
C MET A 177 1.78 -21.98 9.47
N VAL A 178 0.72 -21.30 8.99
CA VAL A 178 0.79 -19.88 8.66
C VAL A 178 1.09 -19.05 9.91
N LEU A 179 0.39 -19.29 11.02
CA LEU A 179 0.68 -18.60 12.28
C LEU A 179 2.09 -18.87 12.77
N HIS A 180 2.57 -20.11 12.70
CA HIS A 180 3.94 -20.45 13.10
C HIS A 180 4.97 -19.64 12.31
N ILE A 181 4.80 -19.49 11.00
CA ILE A 181 5.70 -18.68 10.16
C ILE A 181 5.62 -17.19 10.54
N ILE A 182 4.41 -16.66 10.75
CA ILE A 182 4.18 -15.27 11.16
C ILE A 182 4.87 -14.98 12.50
N GLU A 183 4.64 -15.82 13.51
CA GLU A 183 5.21 -15.68 14.85
C GLU A 183 6.73 -15.80 14.87
N THR A 184 7.30 -16.76 14.13
CA THR A 184 8.74 -17.04 14.19
C THR A 184 9.58 -16.10 13.33
N LYS A 185 9.06 -15.62 12.19
CA LYS A 185 9.85 -14.82 11.24
C LYS A 185 9.57 -13.33 11.28
N HIS A 186 8.36 -12.91 11.64
CA HIS A 186 7.91 -11.52 11.44
C HIS A 186 7.70 -10.74 12.74
N TYR A 187 7.59 -11.40 13.89
CA TYR A 187 7.39 -10.70 15.15
C TYR A 187 8.67 -10.05 15.68
N ARG A 188 8.56 -8.81 16.15
CA ARG A 188 9.59 -8.10 16.90
C ARG A 188 9.10 -7.84 18.33
N PRO A 189 9.60 -8.60 19.33
CA PRO A 189 9.16 -8.45 20.72
C PRO A 189 9.33 -7.05 21.28
N MET A 190 10.40 -6.33 20.91
CA MET A 190 10.68 -4.99 21.41
C MET A 190 9.61 -3.97 21.01
N HIS A 191 8.98 -4.16 19.84
CA HIS A 191 7.96 -3.26 19.30
C HIS A 191 6.54 -3.79 19.50
N GLU A 192 6.40 -5.00 20.05
CA GLU A 192 5.14 -5.75 20.10
C GLU A 192 4.37 -5.74 18.75
N ARG A 193 5.09 -5.95 17.65
CA ARG A 193 4.55 -5.78 16.28
C ARG A 193 5.13 -6.80 15.30
N TYR A 194 4.37 -7.11 14.26
CA TYR A 194 4.81 -7.93 13.12
C TYR A 194 5.22 -7.05 11.94
N TYR A 195 6.40 -7.30 11.38
CA TYR A 195 6.85 -6.66 10.14
C TYR A 195 6.81 -7.64 8.99
N PHE A 196 5.74 -7.53 8.20
CA PHE A 196 5.50 -8.43 7.07
C PHE A 196 6.26 -8.02 5.82
N ARG A 197 6.48 -6.71 5.63
CA ARG A 197 7.06 -6.20 4.41
C ARG A 197 8.55 -6.48 4.37
N LYS A 198 9.00 -7.10 3.29
CA LYS A 198 10.41 -7.36 3.06
C LYS A 198 11.15 -6.06 2.74
N GLU A 199 12.26 -5.83 3.43
CA GLU A 199 13.25 -4.84 3.01
C GLU A 199 13.99 -5.40 1.80
N LEU A 200 13.81 -4.75 0.66
CA LEU A 200 14.48 -5.15 -0.57
C LEU A 200 15.87 -4.53 -0.58
N SER A 201 16.84 -5.28 -1.09
CA SER A 201 18.19 -4.77 -1.30
C SER A 201 18.68 -5.22 -2.66
N ILE A 202 19.79 -4.65 -3.12
CA ILE A 202 20.40 -5.07 -4.38
C ILE A 202 20.63 -6.60 -4.40
N LEU A 203 20.95 -7.19 -3.24
CA LEU A 203 21.27 -8.60 -3.06
C LEU A 203 20.07 -9.50 -2.71
N SER A 204 18.96 -8.94 -2.20
CA SER A 204 17.81 -9.70 -1.67
C SER A 204 16.56 -9.52 -2.51
N ASN A 205 16.37 -10.40 -3.49
CA ASN A 205 15.30 -10.26 -4.50
C ASN A 205 14.39 -11.49 -4.60
N SER A 206 14.48 -12.44 -3.67
CA SER A 206 13.59 -13.60 -3.69
C SER A 206 12.13 -13.18 -3.54
N PRO A 207 11.19 -13.88 -4.21
CA PRO A 207 9.78 -13.77 -3.91
C PRO A 207 9.50 -13.91 -2.41
N GLN A 208 8.53 -13.15 -1.94
CA GLN A 208 7.95 -13.22 -0.61
C GLN A 208 6.68 -14.09 -0.66
N SER A 209 6.46 -14.93 0.34
CA SER A 209 5.20 -15.67 0.46
C SER A 209 4.03 -14.72 0.80
N PRO A 210 2.86 -14.84 0.16
CA PRO A 210 1.70 -13.97 0.39
C PRO A 210 0.99 -14.34 1.69
N LEU A 211 1.60 -14.04 2.84
CA LEU A 211 1.11 -14.44 4.16
C LEU A 211 -0.25 -13.84 4.53
N GLY A 212 -0.58 -12.65 4.00
CA GLY A 212 -1.91 -12.06 4.15
C GLY A 212 -2.98 -12.94 3.51
N TYR A 213 -2.79 -13.30 2.24
CA TYR A 213 -3.66 -14.23 1.51
C TYR A 213 -3.74 -15.59 2.20
N LEU A 214 -2.59 -16.19 2.55
CA LEU A 214 -2.53 -17.52 3.16
C LEU A 214 -3.21 -17.55 4.54
N TYR A 215 -3.09 -16.48 5.32
CA TYR A 215 -3.81 -16.36 6.59
C TYR A 215 -5.33 -16.34 6.36
N GLN A 216 -5.81 -15.51 5.44
CA GLN A 216 -7.24 -15.42 5.13
C GLN A 216 -7.81 -16.73 4.55
N LEU A 217 -7.06 -17.37 3.64
CA LEU A 217 -7.38 -18.69 3.11
C LEU A 217 -7.44 -19.74 4.21
N SER A 218 -6.50 -19.71 5.17
CA SER A 218 -6.47 -20.66 6.28
C SER A 218 -7.68 -20.54 7.20
N LEU A 219 -8.21 -19.32 7.39
CA LEU A 219 -9.42 -19.08 8.16
C LEU A 219 -10.66 -19.65 7.47
N ALA A 220 -10.72 -19.62 6.14
CA ALA A 220 -11.79 -20.25 5.36
C ALA A 220 -11.79 -21.79 5.45
N HIS A 221 -10.69 -22.40 5.92
CA HIS A 221 -10.49 -23.85 5.95
C HIS A 221 -10.14 -24.37 7.36
N LEU A 222 -10.78 -23.84 8.41
CA LEU A 222 -10.47 -24.18 9.82
C LEU A 222 -10.94 -25.57 10.30
N GLU A 223 -11.56 -26.38 9.46
CA GLU A 223 -12.04 -27.70 9.86
C GLU A 223 -10.87 -28.62 10.26
N LYS A 224 -11.03 -29.35 11.39
CA LYS A 224 -10.06 -30.37 11.79
C LYS A 224 -10.18 -31.58 10.86
N LYS A 225 -9.10 -31.90 10.13
CA LYS A 225 -9.01 -33.10 9.29
C LYS A 225 -8.10 -34.15 9.94
N LYS A 226 -8.30 -35.44 9.62
CA LYS A 226 -7.44 -36.54 10.08
C LYS A 226 -6.01 -36.32 9.57
N LYS A 227 -5.00 -36.59 10.41
CA LYS A 227 -3.59 -36.49 10.01
C LYS A 227 -3.34 -37.35 8.77
N ASN A 228 -2.76 -36.74 7.75
CA ASN A 228 -2.35 -37.39 6.50
C ASN A 228 -0.82 -37.47 6.47
N ARG A 229 -0.26 -38.56 5.94
CA ARG A 229 1.20 -38.69 5.72
C ARG A 229 1.74 -37.59 4.80
N ASP A 230 0.90 -37.08 3.91
CA ASP A 230 1.26 -36.04 2.93
C ASP A 230 1.02 -34.60 3.41
N THR A 231 0.63 -34.37 4.67
CA THR A 231 0.27 -33.01 5.14
C THR A 231 1.38 -31.99 4.91
N PHE A 232 2.65 -32.34 5.19
CA PHE A 232 3.77 -31.41 4.97
C PHE A 232 3.98 -31.08 3.48
N ARG A 233 3.90 -32.09 2.60
CA ARG A 233 4.00 -31.90 1.15
C ARG A 233 2.88 -31.01 0.64
N GLN A 234 1.64 -31.25 1.08
CA GLN A 234 0.48 -30.45 0.70
C GLN A 234 0.60 -29.00 1.17
N LEU A 235 1.08 -28.76 2.39
CA LEU A 235 1.35 -27.41 2.89
C LEU A 235 2.40 -26.71 2.03
N LYS A 236 3.53 -27.37 1.73
CA LYS A 236 4.57 -26.81 0.87
C LYS A 236 4.02 -26.41 -0.51
N GLU A 237 3.24 -27.29 -1.14
CA GLU A 237 2.63 -27.04 -2.44
C GLU A 237 1.62 -25.88 -2.41
N ILE A 238 0.88 -25.66 -1.31
CA ILE A 238 0.01 -24.49 -1.16
C ILE A 238 0.83 -23.21 -1.19
N PHE A 239 1.94 -23.14 -0.44
CA PHE A 239 2.80 -21.96 -0.39
C PHE A 239 3.44 -21.69 -1.76
N GLU A 240 4.00 -22.70 -2.40
CA GLU A 240 4.62 -22.58 -3.73
C GLU A 240 3.62 -22.12 -4.79
N LEU A 241 2.45 -22.76 -4.88
CA LEU A 241 1.42 -22.35 -5.85
C LEU A 241 0.88 -20.94 -5.58
N SER A 242 0.77 -20.55 -4.32
CA SER A 242 0.30 -19.20 -3.96
C SER A 242 1.35 -18.14 -4.29
N GLU A 243 2.62 -18.42 -4.04
CA GLU A 243 3.75 -17.55 -4.40
C GLU A 243 3.87 -17.41 -5.91
N ASP A 244 3.78 -18.51 -6.67
CA ASP A 244 3.80 -18.50 -8.13
C ASP A 244 2.64 -17.68 -8.69
N LEU A 245 1.42 -17.86 -8.15
CA LEU A 245 0.23 -17.13 -8.56
C LEU A 245 0.40 -15.62 -8.40
N VAL A 246 0.80 -15.15 -7.20
CA VAL A 246 0.95 -13.71 -6.95
C VAL A 246 2.16 -13.11 -7.69
N THR A 247 3.18 -13.92 -7.99
CA THR A 247 4.32 -13.50 -8.82
C THR A 247 3.84 -13.22 -10.25
N LEU A 248 3.04 -14.11 -10.83
CA LEU A 248 2.47 -13.93 -12.18
C LEU A 248 1.43 -12.80 -12.26
N MET A 249 0.76 -12.49 -11.14
CA MET A 249 -0.12 -11.32 -11.07
C MET A 249 0.64 -9.98 -11.09
N GLY A 250 1.97 -9.98 -10.96
CA GLY A 250 2.78 -8.74 -11.01
C GLY A 250 2.63 -7.82 -9.79
N VAL A 251 1.98 -8.29 -8.72
CA VAL A 251 1.68 -7.51 -7.51
C VAL A 251 2.83 -7.51 -6.50
N GLN A 252 3.74 -8.48 -6.59
CA GLN A 252 4.92 -8.56 -5.76
C GLN A 252 5.93 -7.47 -6.12
N ARG A 253 6.72 -7.05 -5.11
CA ARG A 253 7.88 -6.17 -5.30
C ARG A 253 9.13 -7.01 -5.15
N VAL A 254 9.96 -7.07 -6.19
CA VAL A 254 11.27 -7.73 -6.10
C VAL A 254 12.43 -6.79 -6.42
N ASP A 255 12.16 -5.63 -7.01
CA ASP A 255 13.12 -4.53 -7.10
C ASP A 255 12.92 -3.50 -5.98
N TYR A 256 14.04 -3.04 -5.42
CA TYR A 256 14.07 -2.01 -4.38
C TYR A 256 13.54 -0.66 -4.89
N LEU A 257 13.64 -0.39 -6.20
CA LEU A 257 13.13 0.83 -6.82
C LEU A 257 11.60 0.86 -6.94
N GLU A 258 10.92 -0.30 -6.96
CA GLU A 258 9.44 -0.37 -6.97
C GLU A 258 8.80 0.15 -5.67
N GLY A 259 9.62 0.42 -4.66
CA GLY A 259 9.22 1.15 -3.46
C GLY A 259 8.83 2.62 -3.74
N PHE A 260 9.32 3.20 -4.83
CA PHE A 260 9.25 4.63 -5.13
C PHE A 260 8.40 4.91 -6.38
N MET A 261 7.68 6.03 -6.41
CA MET A 261 6.91 6.42 -7.59
C MET A 261 7.82 7.16 -8.56
N ASN A 262 8.07 6.57 -9.73
CA ASN A 262 9.06 7.12 -10.66
C ASN A 262 8.50 8.26 -11.53
N LYS A 263 7.20 8.23 -11.88
CA LYS A 263 6.56 9.21 -12.78
C LYS A 263 5.08 9.44 -12.45
N PRO A 264 4.52 10.63 -12.77
CA PRO A 264 3.09 10.90 -12.59
C PRO A 264 2.16 9.95 -13.35
N VAL A 265 2.58 9.45 -14.52
CA VAL A 265 1.80 8.53 -15.36
C VAL A 265 1.57 7.18 -14.67
N ASP A 266 2.44 6.80 -13.75
CA ASP A 266 2.37 5.53 -13.03
C ASP A 266 1.47 5.59 -11.79
N LEU A 267 0.82 6.73 -11.52
CA LEU A 267 0.09 6.95 -10.26
C LEU A 267 -1.00 5.90 -10.01
N LEU A 268 -1.94 5.72 -10.94
CA LEU A 268 -3.05 4.78 -10.73
C LEU A 268 -2.57 3.32 -10.64
N PRO A 269 -1.69 2.82 -11.53
CA PRO A 269 -1.08 1.50 -11.38
C PRO A 269 -0.33 1.34 -10.04
N PHE A 270 0.41 2.37 -9.61
CA PHE A 270 1.15 2.34 -8.35
C PHE A 270 0.20 2.24 -7.16
N LEU A 271 -0.87 3.04 -7.11
CA LEU A 271 -1.89 2.98 -6.06
C LEU A 271 -2.56 1.61 -6.01
N GLN A 272 -2.97 1.08 -7.17
CA GLN A 272 -3.56 -0.26 -7.27
C GLN A 272 -2.62 -1.35 -6.77
N LYS A 273 -1.36 -1.38 -7.28
CA LYS A 273 -0.35 -2.36 -6.86
C LYS A 273 -0.08 -2.27 -5.35
N SER A 274 -0.03 -1.06 -4.81
CA SER A 274 0.20 -0.83 -3.37
C SER A 274 -0.92 -1.39 -2.51
N THR A 275 -2.17 -1.11 -2.87
CA THR A 275 -3.32 -1.59 -2.09
C THR A 275 -3.48 -3.10 -2.18
N ILE A 276 -3.33 -3.69 -3.36
CA ILE A 276 -3.38 -5.16 -3.52
C ILE A 276 -2.24 -5.82 -2.75
N HIS A 277 -1.02 -5.28 -2.84
CA HIS A 277 0.12 -5.79 -2.08
C HIS A 277 -0.16 -5.81 -0.58
N ASP A 278 -0.79 -4.76 -0.05
CA ASP A 278 -1.14 -4.70 1.38
C ASP A 278 -2.11 -5.81 1.78
N GLN A 279 -3.11 -6.12 0.95
CA GLN A 279 -4.04 -7.22 1.23
C GLN A 279 -3.38 -8.60 1.16
N LEU A 280 -2.43 -8.80 0.24
CA LEU A 280 -1.86 -10.12 -0.02
C LEU A 280 -0.68 -10.46 0.89
N PHE A 281 0.14 -9.48 1.24
CA PHE A 281 1.40 -9.70 1.95
C PHE A 281 1.38 -9.23 3.40
N THR A 282 0.38 -8.45 3.82
CA THR A 282 0.30 -7.90 5.18
C THR A 282 -1.00 -8.28 5.87
N LEU A 283 -1.06 -8.06 7.19
CA LEU A 283 -2.27 -8.19 7.99
C LEU A 283 -2.48 -6.90 8.77
N ASP A 284 -3.71 -6.40 8.74
CA ASP A 284 -4.12 -5.30 9.60
C ASP A 284 -3.90 -5.73 11.05
N GLN A 285 -3.14 -4.91 11.78
CA GLN A 285 -2.72 -5.24 13.15
C GLN A 285 -2.76 -4.00 14.03
N MET A 286 -3.07 -4.22 15.30
CA MET A 286 -3.16 -3.17 16.30
C MET A 286 -2.61 -3.68 17.63
N ASN A 287 -1.92 -2.83 18.40
CA ASN A 287 -1.55 -3.19 19.77
C ASN A 287 -2.81 -3.23 20.65
N LYS A 288 -2.88 -4.18 21.59
CA LYS A 288 -4.00 -4.33 22.53
C LYS A 288 -4.34 -3.04 23.28
N GLN A 289 -3.34 -2.24 23.63
CA GLN A 289 -3.52 -0.99 24.36
C GLN A 289 -4.09 0.11 23.44
N ASP A 290 -3.65 0.17 22.19
CA ASP A 290 -4.16 1.13 21.21
C ASP A 290 -5.62 0.83 20.86
N ALA A 291 -5.95 -0.45 20.69
CA ALA A 291 -7.33 -0.89 20.51
C ALA A 291 -8.21 -0.55 21.71
N LEU A 292 -7.69 -0.69 22.95
CA LEU A 292 -8.41 -0.28 24.15
C LEU A 292 -8.66 1.24 24.17
N THR A 293 -7.64 2.04 23.86
CA THR A 293 -7.75 3.50 23.77
C THR A 293 -8.79 3.93 22.74
N LEU A 294 -8.81 3.31 21.55
CA LEU A 294 -9.84 3.56 20.53
C LEU A 294 -11.23 3.18 21.04
N MET A 295 -11.38 2.01 21.68
CA MET A 295 -12.67 1.56 22.20
C MET A 295 -13.20 2.45 23.31
N ASP A 296 -12.36 2.86 24.24
CA ASP A 296 -12.75 3.74 25.33
C ASP A 296 -13.03 5.15 24.79
N GLY A 297 -12.22 5.70 23.88
CA GLY A 297 -12.45 7.04 23.35
C GLY A 297 -13.66 7.18 22.41
N LEU A 298 -13.93 6.19 21.56
CA LEU A 298 -15.04 6.26 20.60
C LEU A 298 -16.39 5.85 21.19
N PHE A 299 -16.39 4.97 22.20
CA PHE A 299 -17.60 4.28 22.66
C PHE A 299 -17.91 4.43 24.16
N SER A 300 -17.12 5.15 24.96
CA SER A 300 -17.28 5.21 26.43
C SER A 300 -18.66 5.66 26.89
N ASP A 301 -19.26 6.62 26.19
CA ASP A 301 -20.57 7.22 26.48
C ASP A 301 -21.75 6.38 25.97
N CYS A 302 -21.50 5.16 25.48
CA CYS A 302 -22.51 4.21 25.03
C CYS A 302 -22.60 3.04 26.03
N PRO A 303 -23.53 3.08 27.00
CA PRO A 303 -23.71 2.01 27.99
C PRO A 303 -24.04 0.65 27.38
N SER A 304 -24.82 0.64 26.29
CA SER A 304 -25.16 -0.58 25.54
C SER A 304 -23.94 -1.30 24.97
N LEU A 305 -22.81 -0.60 24.81
CA LEU A 305 -21.56 -1.16 24.31
C LEU A 305 -20.59 -1.59 25.43
N ALA A 306 -20.95 -1.41 26.70
CA ALA A 306 -20.08 -1.72 27.84
C ALA A 306 -19.71 -3.22 27.91
N VAL A 307 -20.66 -4.12 27.60
CA VAL A 307 -20.42 -5.57 27.63
C VAL A 307 -19.32 -5.99 26.65
N TYR A 308 -19.27 -5.42 25.45
CA TYR A 308 -18.24 -5.73 24.44
C TYR A 308 -16.86 -5.26 24.89
N ARG A 309 -16.76 -4.08 25.51
CA ARG A 309 -15.50 -3.57 26.08
C ARG A 309 -15.01 -4.45 27.23
N ASP A 310 -15.91 -4.91 28.08
CA ASP A 310 -15.54 -5.78 29.20
C ASP A 310 -15.15 -7.19 28.74
N ILE A 311 -15.80 -7.74 27.70
CA ILE A 311 -15.34 -8.95 27.02
C ILE A 311 -13.94 -8.74 26.44
N TYR A 312 -13.71 -7.63 25.74
CA TYR A 312 -12.38 -7.31 25.21
C TYR A 312 -11.32 -7.28 26.32
N ARG A 313 -11.61 -6.59 27.45
CA ARG A 313 -10.73 -6.53 28.62
C ARG A 313 -10.45 -7.90 29.23
N ALA A 314 -11.42 -8.81 29.25
CA ALA A 314 -11.20 -10.20 29.68
C ALA A 314 -10.23 -10.92 28.74
N MET A 315 -10.43 -10.80 27.43
CA MET A 315 -9.60 -11.48 26.42
C MET A 315 -8.14 -11.03 26.41
N ILE A 316 -7.86 -9.73 26.60
CA ILE A 316 -6.49 -9.20 26.55
C ILE A 316 -5.65 -9.48 27.80
N LYS A 317 -6.24 -10.05 28.87
CA LYS A 317 -5.50 -10.52 30.05
C LYS A 317 -4.64 -11.74 29.75
N HIS A 318 -4.99 -12.51 28.74
CA HIS A 318 -4.21 -13.68 28.33
C HIS A 318 -2.91 -13.24 27.62
N PRO A 319 -1.76 -13.85 27.93
CA PRO A 319 -0.47 -13.49 27.33
C PRO A 319 -0.52 -13.64 25.80
N GLY A 320 -0.45 -12.50 25.12
CA GLY A 320 -1.01 -12.31 23.79
C GLY A 320 -0.04 -12.51 22.63
N ARG A 321 0.32 -13.77 22.33
CA ARG A 321 1.02 -14.10 21.08
C ARG A 321 0.46 -15.30 20.33
N GLN A 322 -0.47 -16.04 20.92
CA GLN A 322 -1.00 -17.27 20.33
C GLN A 322 -2.51 -17.20 20.21
N SER A 323 -3.06 -18.04 19.34
CA SER A 323 -4.49 -18.31 19.29
C SER A 323 -5.01 -18.74 20.66
N LEU A 324 -6.19 -18.23 21.04
CA LEU A 324 -6.83 -18.59 22.30
C LEU A 324 -8.13 -19.35 22.00
N TYR A 325 -8.24 -20.53 22.62
CA TYR A 325 -9.48 -21.30 22.64
C TYR A 325 -10.15 -21.07 24.00
N PHE A 326 -11.43 -20.74 23.99
CA PHE A 326 -12.16 -20.44 25.22
C PHE A 326 -13.60 -20.95 25.16
N TYR A 327 -14.17 -21.16 26.35
CA TYR A 327 -15.57 -21.52 26.53
C TYR A 327 -16.37 -20.30 26.97
N LYS A 328 -17.58 -20.15 26.41
CA LYS A 328 -18.51 -19.05 26.73
C LYS A 328 -18.73 -18.88 28.23
N ASP A 329 -18.90 -19.99 28.95
CA ASP A 329 -19.15 -20.01 30.40
C ASP A 329 -18.01 -19.41 31.22
N LEU A 330 -16.76 -19.46 30.74
CA LEU A 330 -15.63 -18.88 31.45
C LEU A 330 -15.73 -17.35 31.47
N ILE A 331 -16.06 -16.74 30.33
CA ILE A 331 -16.23 -15.29 30.21
C ILE A 331 -17.48 -14.83 30.95
N VAL A 332 -18.57 -15.61 30.91
CA VAL A 332 -19.78 -15.34 31.70
C VAL A 332 -19.46 -15.32 33.20
N ARG A 333 -18.70 -16.30 33.71
CA ARG A 333 -18.28 -16.35 35.11
C ARG A 333 -17.38 -15.18 35.49
N GLU A 334 -16.49 -14.74 34.60
CA GLU A 334 -15.61 -13.60 34.85
C GLU A 334 -16.39 -12.27 34.94
N LEU A 335 -17.44 -12.12 34.14
CA LEU A 335 -18.20 -10.87 34.00
C LEU A 335 -19.53 -10.83 34.76
N CYS A 336 -19.86 -11.88 35.53
CA CYS A 336 -21.17 -12.07 36.18
C CYS A 336 -21.54 -10.96 37.19
N MET A 337 -20.55 -10.27 37.76
CA MET A 337 -20.77 -9.16 38.69
C MET A 337 -21.19 -7.86 38.00
N ARG A 338 -21.03 -7.74 36.68
CA ARG A 338 -21.31 -6.52 35.90
C ARG A 338 -22.40 -6.69 34.86
N HIS A 339 -22.53 -7.89 34.30
CA HIS A 339 -23.43 -8.19 33.18
C HIS A 339 -24.17 -9.50 33.45
N THR A 340 -25.38 -9.63 32.90
CA THR A 340 -26.10 -10.91 33.00
C THR A 340 -25.46 -11.97 32.10
N ALA A 341 -25.67 -13.25 32.42
CA ALA A 341 -25.21 -14.35 31.58
C ALA A 341 -25.78 -14.29 30.16
N ALA A 342 -27.02 -13.79 30.00
CA ALA A 342 -27.65 -13.60 28.71
C ALA A 342 -26.97 -12.49 27.90
N ASP A 343 -26.65 -11.34 28.53
CA ASP A 343 -26.01 -10.21 27.85
C ASP A 343 -24.61 -10.57 27.34
N VAL A 344 -23.77 -11.14 28.22
CA VAL A 344 -22.44 -11.63 27.84
C VAL A 344 -22.56 -12.69 26.76
N GLY A 345 -23.54 -13.58 26.91
CA GLY A 345 -23.73 -14.67 25.99
C GLY A 345 -24.11 -14.23 24.58
N ASN A 346 -25.05 -13.30 24.48
CA ASN A 346 -25.48 -12.71 23.21
C ASN A 346 -24.35 -11.91 22.56
N ALA A 347 -23.63 -11.10 23.35
CA ALA A 347 -22.49 -10.33 22.85
C ALA A 347 -21.38 -11.22 22.28
N ILE A 348 -21.07 -12.36 22.92
CA ILE A 348 -20.09 -13.33 22.37
C ILE A 348 -20.58 -13.92 21.05
N ASP A 349 -21.85 -14.29 20.95
CA ASP A 349 -22.40 -14.84 19.69
C ASP A 349 -22.40 -13.80 18.57
N GLU A 350 -22.69 -12.53 18.87
CA GLU A 350 -22.60 -11.44 17.90
C GLU A 350 -21.16 -11.14 17.48
N LEU A 351 -20.19 -11.24 18.40
CA LEU A 351 -18.75 -11.13 18.16
C LEU A 351 -18.15 -12.37 17.46
N SER A 352 -18.96 -13.36 17.07
CA SER A 352 -18.50 -14.60 16.47
C SER A 352 -19.02 -14.80 15.04
N PHE A 353 -18.17 -15.36 14.19
CA PHE A 353 -18.58 -16.05 12.96
C PHE A 353 -18.84 -17.52 13.25
N SER A 354 -19.78 -18.15 12.55
CA SER A 354 -19.72 -19.61 12.42
C SER A 354 -18.53 -20.01 11.55
N SER A 355 -17.99 -21.22 11.76
CA SER A 355 -16.86 -21.72 10.96
C SER A 355 -17.14 -21.81 9.46
N GLN A 356 -18.41 -21.77 9.05
CA GLN A 356 -18.86 -21.83 7.66
C GLN A 356 -19.11 -20.44 7.05
N GLU A 357 -19.11 -19.37 7.86
CA GLU A 357 -19.34 -17.99 7.41
C GLU A 357 -18.05 -17.23 7.13
N ILE A 358 -16.99 -17.53 7.88
CA ILE A 358 -15.75 -16.77 7.79
C ILE A 358 -15.06 -17.00 6.44
N ASN A 359 -14.78 -15.90 5.73
CA ASN A 359 -14.13 -15.87 4.42
C ASN A 359 -14.73 -16.89 3.44
N LEU A 360 -16.05 -17.08 3.47
CA LEU A 360 -16.73 -18.05 2.62
C LEU A 360 -16.42 -17.80 1.14
N ASP A 361 -16.02 -18.86 0.44
CA ASP A 361 -15.58 -18.85 -0.96
C ASP A 361 -14.36 -17.97 -1.28
N TYR A 362 -13.60 -17.52 -0.27
CA TYR A 362 -12.34 -16.83 -0.49
C TYR A 362 -11.25 -17.82 -0.97
N LEU A 363 -11.00 -17.80 -2.26
CA LEU A 363 -9.96 -18.61 -2.91
C LEU A 363 -9.08 -17.77 -3.83
N ASN A 364 -9.68 -16.94 -4.69
CA ASN A 364 -8.93 -16.03 -5.54
C ASN A 364 -8.38 -14.87 -4.69
N PRO A 365 -7.06 -14.60 -4.70
CA PRO A 365 -6.46 -13.50 -3.95
C PRO A 365 -7.08 -12.12 -4.24
N LEU A 366 -7.66 -11.93 -5.44
CA LEU A 366 -8.30 -10.68 -5.86
C LEU A 366 -9.75 -10.53 -5.38
N ASN A 367 -10.38 -11.57 -4.84
CA ASN A 367 -11.76 -11.53 -4.35
C ASN A 367 -11.84 -10.94 -2.94
N ILE A 368 -11.34 -9.71 -2.78
CA ILE A 368 -11.25 -9.02 -1.48
C ILE A 368 -12.64 -8.79 -0.86
N GLU A 369 -13.69 -8.71 -1.69
CA GLU A 369 -15.09 -8.60 -1.24
C GLU A 369 -15.59 -9.83 -0.46
N LYS A 370 -14.89 -10.97 -0.55
CA LYS A 370 -15.19 -12.18 0.24
C LYS A 370 -14.53 -12.19 1.62
N LEU A 371 -13.65 -11.23 1.91
CA LEU A 371 -13.00 -11.13 3.21
C LEU A 371 -13.95 -10.50 4.23
N ASN A 372 -14.17 -11.20 5.33
CA ASN A 372 -14.98 -10.70 6.46
C ASN A 372 -14.30 -10.90 7.82
N SER A 373 -13.13 -11.55 7.87
CA SER A 373 -12.41 -11.87 9.12
C SER A 373 -12.08 -10.67 10.02
N PHE A 374 -12.03 -9.46 9.48
CA PHE A 374 -11.79 -8.21 10.23
C PHE A 374 -13.04 -7.67 10.93
N GLN A 375 -14.25 -8.17 10.63
CA GLN A 375 -15.50 -7.62 11.14
C GLN A 375 -15.84 -8.13 12.55
N LYS A 376 -15.40 -9.35 12.89
CA LYS A 376 -15.66 -9.98 14.19
C LYS A 376 -14.40 -10.67 14.73
N PRO A 377 -14.15 -10.63 16.05
CA PRO A 377 -12.91 -11.15 16.62
C PRO A 377 -12.91 -12.68 16.79
N PHE A 378 -14.07 -13.34 16.87
CA PHE A 378 -14.16 -14.74 17.26
C PHE A 378 -14.71 -15.64 16.15
N ILE A 379 -14.38 -16.93 16.27
CA ILE A 379 -14.91 -17.99 15.42
C ILE A 379 -15.53 -19.04 16.33
N LYS A 380 -16.84 -19.20 16.23
CA LYS A 380 -17.61 -20.22 16.93
C LYS A 380 -17.35 -21.58 16.29
N ARG A 381 -16.95 -22.53 17.13
CA ARG A 381 -16.78 -23.94 16.78
C ARG A 381 -17.85 -24.75 17.52
N LYS A 382 -17.84 -26.07 17.32
CA LYS A 382 -18.87 -26.96 17.88
C LYS A 382 -18.98 -26.84 19.41
N ASP A 383 -17.83 -26.86 20.09
CA ASP A 383 -17.77 -26.97 21.55
C ASP A 383 -17.11 -25.75 22.22
N ASP A 384 -16.41 -24.91 21.45
CA ASP A 384 -15.60 -23.79 21.94
C ASP A 384 -15.61 -22.60 20.97
N TYR A 385 -14.92 -21.53 21.35
CA TYR A 385 -14.68 -20.35 20.53
C TYR A 385 -13.18 -20.20 20.31
N LEU A 386 -12.80 -19.77 19.11
CA LEU A 386 -11.43 -19.44 18.74
C LEU A 386 -11.30 -17.92 18.62
N PHE A 387 -10.35 -17.35 19.35
CA PHE A 387 -9.79 -16.02 19.11
C PHE A 387 -8.50 -16.20 18.29
N PRO A 388 -8.52 -16.01 16.95
CA PRO A 388 -7.49 -16.53 16.06
C PRO A 388 -6.10 -16.01 16.33
N HIS A 389 -5.96 -14.69 16.55
CA HIS A 389 -4.68 -14.10 16.90
C HIS A 389 -4.89 -12.71 17.54
N PRO A 390 -4.33 -12.43 18.73
CA PRO A 390 -4.60 -11.21 19.47
C PRO A 390 -4.26 -9.96 18.65
N HIS A 391 -3.12 -9.88 17.95
CA HIS A 391 -2.74 -8.67 17.22
C HIS A 391 -3.59 -8.36 15.97
N PHE A 392 -4.29 -9.35 15.39
CA PHE A 392 -5.04 -9.18 14.13
C PHE A 392 -6.54 -9.09 14.37
N ALA A 393 -7.05 -9.76 15.41
CA ALA A 393 -8.48 -9.84 15.69
C ALA A 393 -9.01 -8.72 16.59
N HIS A 394 -8.14 -7.84 17.12
CA HIS A 394 -8.57 -6.64 17.87
C HIS A 394 -9.46 -5.71 17.04
N THR A 395 -9.21 -5.60 15.73
CA THR A 395 -10.01 -4.80 14.81
C THR A 395 -11.47 -5.25 14.78
N GLY A 396 -11.73 -6.56 14.89
CA GLY A 396 -13.08 -7.12 14.94
C GLY A 396 -13.95 -6.56 16.07
N PHE A 397 -13.37 -6.29 17.24
CA PHE A 397 -14.10 -5.63 18.33
C PHE A 397 -14.52 -4.21 17.94
N ILE A 398 -13.58 -3.44 17.38
CA ILE A 398 -13.80 -2.05 16.98
C ILE A 398 -14.87 -1.98 15.89
N TYR A 399 -14.78 -2.83 14.86
CA TYR A 399 -15.77 -2.90 13.78
C TYR A 399 -17.16 -3.26 14.30
N THR A 400 -17.28 -4.34 15.08
CA THR A 400 -18.58 -4.75 15.64
C THR A 400 -19.20 -3.64 16.51
N MET A 401 -18.40 -2.98 17.35
CA MET A 401 -18.88 -1.88 18.19
C MET A 401 -19.24 -0.63 17.36
N TYR A 402 -18.46 -0.33 16.33
CA TYR A 402 -18.72 0.79 15.42
C TYR A 402 -20.02 0.59 14.65
N ASP A 403 -20.28 -0.61 14.13
CA ASP A 403 -21.54 -0.95 13.45
C ASP A 403 -22.73 -0.84 14.39
N LYS A 404 -22.59 -1.29 15.64
CA LYS A 404 -23.63 -1.13 16.67
C LYS A 404 -23.85 0.34 17.05
N LEU A 405 -22.79 1.13 17.17
CA LEU A 405 -22.90 2.59 17.37
C LEU A 405 -23.69 3.22 16.23
N LEU A 406 -23.30 2.96 14.97
CA LEU A 406 -23.98 3.49 13.80
C LEU A 406 -25.46 3.12 13.77
N SER A 407 -25.78 1.87 14.11
CA SER A 407 -27.16 1.37 14.16
C SER A 407 -27.98 2.12 15.22
N SER A 408 -27.43 2.26 16.43
CA SER A 408 -28.08 3.00 17.53
C SER A 408 -28.28 4.50 17.21
N LEU A 409 -27.34 5.13 16.50
CA LEU A 409 -27.46 6.52 16.07
C LEU A 409 -28.55 6.67 15.00
N LYS A 410 -28.62 5.73 14.04
CA LYS A 410 -29.68 5.72 13.01
C LYS A 410 -31.08 5.55 13.63
N GLU A 411 -31.22 4.67 14.63
CA GLU A 411 -32.47 4.51 15.40
C GLU A 411 -32.88 5.82 16.10
N ARG A 412 -31.91 6.63 16.53
CA ARG A 412 -32.13 7.98 17.09
C ARG A 412 -32.26 9.08 16.02
N ASN A 413 -32.54 8.71 14.77
CA ASN A 413 -32.71 9.62 13.63
C ASN A 413 -31.47 10.45 13.24
N TYR A 414 -30.25 9.97 13.53
CA TYR A 414 -29.04 10.55 12.93
C TYR A 414 -28.90 10.03 11.50
N LYS A 415 -28.95 10.93 10.51
CA LYS A 415 -28.79 10.62 9.08
C LYS A 415 -27.88 11.65 8.39
N GLY A 416 -27.25 11.25 7.29
CA GLY A 416 -26.45 12.13 6.43
C GLY A 416 -25.38 12.92 7.20
N ALA A 417 -25.42 14.25 7.06
CA ALA A 417 -24.47 15.16 7.69
C ALA A 417 -24.47 15.06 9.23
N ARG A 418 -25.63 14.90 9.86
CA ARG A 418 -25.74 14.81 11.33
C ARG A 418 -25.04 13.57 11.89
N LEU A 419 -25.14 12.45 11.19
CA LEU A 419 -24.42 11.22 11.54
C LEU A 419 -22.90 11.43 11.41
N SER A 420 -22.48 12.04 10.31
CA SER A 420 -21.06 12.31 10.03
C SER A 420 -20.44 13.25 11.08
N GLN A 421 -21.17 14.29 11.48
CA GLN A 421 -20.76 15.23 12.53
C GLN A 421 -20.60 14.56 13.90
N GLU A 422 -21.53 13.66 14.28
CA GLU A 422 -21.43 12.95 15.56
C GLU A 422 -20.23 12.00 15.61
N ILE A 423 -19.92 11.31 14.49
CA ILE A 423 -18.71 10.50 14.39
C ILE A 423 -17.45 11.37 14.43
N GLY A 424 -17.46 12.53 13.75
CA GLY A 424 -16.38 13.52 13.81
C GLY A 424 -16.10 13.97 15.25
N ARG A 425 -17.13 14.44 15.96
CA ARG A 425 -17.07 14.86 17.36
C ARG A 425 -16.46 13.80 18.29
N ARG A 426 -16.85 12.53 18.12
CA ARG A 426 -16.29 11.40 18.90
C ARG A 426 -14.82 11.17 18.59
N SER A 427 -14.44 11.29 17.31
CA SER A 427 -13.07 11.12 16.85
C SER A 427 -12.18 12.26 17.36
N GLU A 428 -12.66 13.50 17.34
CA GLU A 428 -11.97 14.66 17.92
C GLU A 428 -11.79 14.45 19.43
N LYS A 429 -12.84 14.03 20.14
CA LYS A 429 -12.74 13.80 21.58
C LYS A 429 -11.72 12.70 21.94
N LEU A 430 -11.64 11.64 21.13
CA LEU A 430 -10.61 10.62 21.26
C LEU A 430 -9.20 11.24 21.15
N VAL A 431 -8.95 12.09 20.14
CA VAL A 431 -7.63 12.73 19.95
C VAL A 431 -7.31 13.71 21.07
N GLU A 432 -8.27 14.50 21.56
CA GLU A 432 -8.12 15.36 22.75
C GLU A 432 -7.65 14.55 23.97
N ASN A 433 -8.31 13.44 24.23
CA ASN A 433 -8.00 12.59 25.37
C ASN A 433 -6.59 11.99 25.24
N ILE A 434 -6.21 11.55 24.03
CA ILE A 434 -4.87 11.03 23.74
C ILE A 434 -3.81 12.12 23.96
N LEU A 435 -3.98 13.32 23.40
CA LEU A 435 -3.01 14.41 23.57
C LEU A 435 -2.86 14.81 25.05
N SER A 436 -3.99 14.92 25.76
CA SER A 436 -4.01 15.23 27.19
C SER A 436 -3.32 14.16 28.02
N GLN A 437 -3.57 12.87 27.72
CA GLN A 437 -2.96 11.74 28.41
C GLN A 437 -1.43 11.78 28.34
N TYR A 438 -0.86 12.19 27.20
CA TYR A 438 0.58 12.29 27.00
C TYR A 438 1.16 13.69 27.30
N GLY A 439 0.37 14.58 27.92
CA GLY A 439 0.84 15.89 28.36
C GLY A 439 1.23 16.84 27.22
N VAL A 440 0.72 16.62 26.01
CA VAL A 440 0.94 17.52 24.87
C VAL A 440 -0.05 18.67 24.97
N ARG A 441 0.45 19.90 24.99
CA ARG A 441 -0.36 21.12 24.94
C ARG A 441 -0.91 21.34 23.52
N TYR A 442 -2.19 21.65 23.42
CA TYR A 442 -2.89 21.90 22.16
C TYR A 442 -4.02 22.92 22.33
N LEU A 443 -4.43 23.52 21.22
CA LEU A 443 -5.72 24.20 21.05
C LEU A 443 -6.63 23.26 20.25
N ALA A 444 -7.91 23.14 20.61
CA ALA A 444 -8.87 22.29 19.90
C ALA A 444 -10.13 23.06 19.50
N GLY A 445 -10.69 22.72 18.33
CA GLY A 445 -11.97 23.24 17.83
C GLY A 445 -12.01 24.77 17.69
N LYS A 446 -10.87 25.40 17.35
CA LYS A 446 -10.75 26.86 17.36
C LYS A 446 -11.26 27.47 16.06
N LYS A 447 -12.19 28.42 16.17
CA LYS A 447 -12.84 29.08 15.03
C LYS A 447 -12.33 30.50 14.85
N TYR A 448 -12.25 30.95 13.61
CA TYR A 448 -11.95 32.34 13.26
C TYR A 448 -12.73 32.77 12.02
N ILE A 449 -12.97 34.08 11.90
CA ILE A 449 -13.76 34.68 10.81
C ILE A 449 -12.83 35.46 9.89
N VAL A 450 -13.09 35.39 8.59
CA VAL A 450 -12.39 36.17 7.56
C VAL A 450 -13.39 36.95 6.69
N THR A 451 -12.88 37.95 5.98
CA THR A 451 -13.68 38.69 5.00
C THR A 451 -14.00 37.80 3.80
N LYS A 452 -15.07 38.15 3.07
CA LYS A 452 -15.63 37.32 1.98
C LYS A 452 -14.59 36.91 0.94
N ASP A 453 -13.70 37.82 0.58
CA ASP A 453 -12.76 37.65 -0.54
C ASP A 453 -11.36 37.24 -0.05
N PHE A 454 -11.22 36.95 1.26
CA PHE A 454 -9.93 36.68 1.88
C PHE A 454 -9.23 35.44 1.33
N PHE A 455 -10.00 34.41 0.95
CA PHE A 455 -9.48 33.14 0.45
C PHE A 455 -9.63 32.96 -1.07
N ASP A 456 -10.01 34.01 -1.81
CA ASP A 456 -10.24 33.93 -3.25
C ASP A 456 -8.97 33.51 -4.01
N GLU A 457 -7.80 34.01 -3.59
CA GLU A 457 -6.49 33.67 -4.18
C GLU A 457 -6.16 32.17 -4.09
N ILE A 458 -6.72 31.48 -3.09
CA ILE A 458 -6.53 30.04 -2.89
C ILE A 458 -7.76 29.22 -3.28
N GLY A 459 -8.69 29.79 -4.05
CA GLY A 459 -9.84 29.08 -4.60
C GLY A 459 -10.88 28.66 -3.57
N SER A 460 -10.97 29.35 -2.44
CA SER A 460 -11.91 29.01 -1.37
C SER A 460 -12.85 30.18 -1.07
N THR A 461 -14.15 29.87 -0.98
CA THR A 461 -15.21 30.83 -0.64
C THR A 461 -15.61 30.81 0.84
N ALA A 462 -14.83 30.09 1.67
CA ALA A 462 -15.08 29.99 3.10
C ALA A 462 -14.98 31.36 3.78
N LYS A 463 -15.91 31.67 4.69
CA LYS A 463 -15.91 32.90 5.50
C LYS A 463 -15.43 32.69 6.92
N GLU A 464 -15.23 31.43 7.29
CA GLU A 464 -14.75 30.99 8.58
C GLU A 464 -13.76 29.83 8.38
N GLY A 465 -12.86 29.69 9.34
CA GLY A 465 -12.00 28.53 9.48
C GLY A 465 -12.16 27.92 10.87
N GLU A 466 -12.13 26.60 10.94
CA GLU A 466 -12.12 25.82 12.18
C GLU A 466 -10.89 24.94 12.14
N CYS A 467 -9.99 25.13 13.12
CA CYS A 467 -8.83 24.26 13.31
C CYS A 467 -9.23 23.14 14.27
N ASP A 468 -9.19 21.88 13.83
CA ASP A 468 -9.50 20.75 14.71
C ASP A 468 -8.51 20.71 15.87
N PHE A 469 -7.20 20.73 15.57
CA PHE A 469 -6.16 20.92 16.58
C PHE A 469 -5.01 21.81 16.10
N VAL A 470 -4.46 22.58 17.04
CA VAL A 470 -3.21 23.33 16.88
C VAL A 470 -2.25 22.95 17.99
N ILE A 471 -1.03 22.51 17.63
CA ILE A 471 0.05 22.28 18.60
C ILE A 471 1.14 23.32 18.37
N GLU A 472 1.54 23.99 19.45
CA GLU A 472 2.54 25.06 19.40
C GLU A 472 3.82 24.64 20.13
N SER A 473 4.95 24.93 19.51
CA SER A 473 6.27 24.92 20.13
C SER A 473 6.99 26.25 19.84
N PRO A 474 8.16 26.49 20.45
CA PRO A 474 8.95 27.68 20.14
C PRO A 474 9.37 27.77 18.66
N SER A 475 9.51 26.63 17.97
CA SER A 475 10.02 26.58 16.59
C SER A 475 8.95 26.24 15.54
N HIS A 476 7.85 25.58 15.92
CA HIS A 476 6.84 25.07 14.99
C HIS A 476 5.41 25.32 15.46
N ILE A 477 4.50 25.46 14.50
CA ILE A 477 3.04 25.37 14.65
C ILE A 477 2.57 24.18 13.83
N MET A 478 1.81 23.26 14.44
CA MET A 478 1.22 22.13 13.74
C MET A 478 -0.28 22.30 13.64
N PHE A 479 -0.82 22.39 12.43
CA PHE A 479 -2.25 22.25 12.18
C PHE A 479 -2.56 20.78 11.94
N ILE A 480 -3.49 20.22 12.73
CA ILE A 480 -3.93 18.83 12.58
C ILE A 480 -5.40 18.84 12.19
N GLU A 481 -5.71 18.16 11.09
CA GLU A 481 -7.05 18.03 10.52
C GLU A 481 -7.48 16.57 10.53
N LEU A 482 -8.53 16.26 11.28
CA LEU A 482 -8.99 14.89 11.51
C LEU A 482 -10.07 14.50 10.51
N LYS A 483 -9.96 13.32 9.91
CA LYS A 483 -10.97 12.72 9.03
C LYS A 483 -11.34 11.33 9.49
N SER A 484 -12.64 11.05 9.52
CA SER A 484 -13.19 9.73 9.85
C SER A 484 -13.24 8.78 8.64
N LYS A 485 -12.89 9.25 7.44
CA LYS A 485 -12.90 8.48 6.21
C LYS A 485 -11.82 7.39 6.24
N THR A 486 -12.18 6.18 5.81
CA THR A 486 -11.31 5.01 5.71
C THR A 486 -11.31 4.45 4.28
N LEU A 487 -10.35 3.57 3.98
CA LEU A 487 -10.37 2.79 2.75
C LEU A 487 -11.62 1.90 2.67
N THR A 488 -12.40 2.13 1.62
CA THR A 488 -13.59 1.35 1.27
C THR A 488 -13.23 -0.05 0.80
N ALA A 489 -14.21 -0.95 0.79
CA ALA A 489 -14.03 -2.31 0.25
C ALA A 489 -13.57 -2.28 -1.23
N ASN A 490 -14.15 -1.39 -2.03
CA ASN A 490 -13.75 -1.19 -3.44
C ASN A 490 -12.32 -0.66 -3.57
N ALA A 491 -11.89 0.27 -2.71
CA ALA A 491 -10.49 0.70 -2.70
C ALA A 491 -9.56 -0.47 -2.31
N ARG A 492 -9.91 -1.24 -1.26
CA ARG A 492 -9.14 -2.41 -0.81
C ARG A 492 -9.03 -3.51 -1.87
N SER A 493 -10.02 -3.66 -2.76
CA SER A 493 -9.96 -4.61 -3.89
C SER A 493 -9.06 -4.15 -5.03
N GLY A 494 -8.49 -2.95 -4.95
CA GLY A 494 -7.57 -2.41 -5.95
C GLY A 494 -8.26 -1.58 -7.04
N ASN A 495 -9.49 -1.11 -6.85
CA ASN A 495 -10.06 -0.10 -7.74
C ASN A 495 -9.31 1.23 -7.54
N SER A 496 -8.51 1.62 -8.53
CA SER A 496 -7.59 2.75 -8.43
C SER A 496 -8.29 4.10 -8.26
N ILE A 497 -9.48 4.28 -8.85
CA ILE A 497 -10.28 5.50 -8.70
C ILE A 497 -10.89 5.58 -7.30
N SER A 498 -11.43 4.49 -6.77
CA SER A 498 -11.90 4.42 -5.39
C SER A 498 -10.76 4.67 -4.39
N VAL A 499 -9.55 4.14 -4.64
CA VAL A 499 -8.35 4.43 -3.83
C VAL A 499 -8.03 5.94 -3.87
N LEU A 500 -8.01 6.54 -5.06
CA LEU A 500 -7.72 7.96 -5.21
C LEU A 500 -8.82 8.84 -4.59
N LEU A 501 -10.08 8.44 -4.67
CA LEU A 501 -11.21 9.13 -4.03
C LEU A 501 -11.07 9.08 -2.50
N ASP A 502 -10.78 7.90 -1.94
CA ASP A 502 -10.60 7.75 -0.50
C ASP A 502 -9.40 8.57 0.00
N LEU A 503 -8.29 8.63 -0.75
CA LEU A 503 -7.17 9.53 -0.48
C LEU A 503 -7.57 11.00 -0.62
N ALA A 504 -8.30 11.38 -1.67
CA ALA A 504 -8.71 12.77 -1.85
C ALA A 504 -9.59 13.26 -0.69
N LEU A 505 -10.51 12.43 -0.23
CA LEU A 505 -11.44 12.77 0.85
C LEU A 505 -10.82 12.71 2.26
N SER A 506 -9.68 12.03 2.43
CA SER A 506 -8.98 11.92 3.72
C SER A 506 -7.74 12.81 3.81
N LEU A 507 -6.86 12.76 2.81
CA LEU A 507 -5.60 13.49 2.75
C LEU A 507 -5.75 14.87 2.12
N PHE A 508 -6.25 14.95 0.88
CA PHE A 508 -6.23 16.21 0.13
C PHE A 508 -7.16 17.26 0.73
N THR A 509 -8.33 16.86 1.22
CA THR A 509 -9.26 17.75 1.94
C THR A 509 -8.64 18.28 3.24
N SER A 510 -7.97 17.43 4.01
CA SER A 510 -7.27 17.84 5.24
C SER A 510 -6.11 18.79 4.96
N ILE A 511 -5.29 18.51 3.94
CA ILE A 511 -4.21 19.41 3.53
C ILE A 511 -4.75 20.73 3.02
N GLU A 512 -5.85 20.73 2.25
CA GLU A 512 -6.49 21.97 1.78
C GLU A 512 -6.94 22.82 2.97
N GLN A 513 -7.59 22.20 3.97
CA GLN A 513 -8.10 22.88 5.14
C GLN A 513 -6.96 23.45 6.00
N ALA A 514 -5.95 22.63 6.32
CA ALA A 514 -4.75 23.07 7.02
C ALA A 514 -3.99 24.17 6.23
N GLY A 515 -3.98 24.08 4.91
CA GLY A 515 -3.45 25.11 4.01
C GLY A 515 -4.21 26.44 4.10
N ARG A 516 -5.53 26.42 4.31
CA ARG A 516 -6.31 27.66 4.56
C ARG A 516 -5.90 28.32 5.88
N HIS A 517 -5.63 27.53 6.92
CA HIS A 517 -5.15 28.03 8.21
C HIS A 517 -3.75 28.62 8.09
N GLU A 518 -2.84 27.92 7.42
CA GLU A 518 -1.50 28.41 7.11
C GLU A 518 -1.55 29.72 6.33
N TYR A 519 -2.35 29.79 5.27
CA TYR A 519 -2.51 30.99 4.45
C TYR A 519 -3.00 32.17 5.30
N ALA A 520 -4.02 31.96 6.12
CA ALA A 520 -4.54 33.02 7.01
C ALA A 520 -3.47 33.54 7.98
N LEU A 521 -2.72 32.61 8.59
CA LEU A 521 -1.66 32.94 9.54
C LEU A 521 -0.49 33.68 8.86
N ARG A 522 -0.05 33.25 7.69
CA ARG A 522 1.04 33.90 6.94
C ARG A 522 0.65 35.27 6.42
N ARG A 523 -0.57 35.41 5.89
CA ARG A 523 -1.05 36.69 5.32
C ARG A 523 -1.26 37.78 6.38
N LYS A 524 -1.69 37.41 7.59
CA LYS A 524 -1.97 38.37 8.68
C LYS A 524 -0.87 38.43 9.76
N GLY A 525 0.04 37.47 9.78
CA GLY A 525 1.02 37.29 10.86
C GLY A 525 0.43 36.70 12.16
N LYS A 526 -0.90 36.63 12.28
CA LYS A 526 -1.64 36.04 13.40
C LYS A 526 -3.05 35.59 13.00
N ILE A 527 -3.63 34.69 13.78
CA ILE A 527 -5.05 34.34 13.76
C ILE A 527 -5.65 34.72 15.11
N ASP A 528 -6.68 35.56 15.10
CA ASP A 528 -7.50 35.86 16.28
C ASP A 528 -8.73 34.94 16.25
N PHE A 529 -8.89 34.08 17.26
CA PHE A 529 -10.01 33.15 17.35
C PHE A 529 -11.24 33.81 17.99
N THR A 530 -12.42 33.26 17.72
CA THR A 530 -13.70 33.79 18.20
C THR A 530 -13.88 33.74 19.71
N ASP A 531 -13.11 32.91 20.40
CA ASP A 531 -13.11 32.78 21.86
C ASP A 531 -12.11 33.72 22.57
N GLY A 532 -11.46 34.61 21.81
CA GLY A 532 -10.49 35.58 22.32
C GLY A 532 -9.06 35.05 22.41
N THR A 533 -8.82 33.75 22.16
CA THR A 533 -7.45 33.24 22.03
C THR A 533 -6.83 33.66 20.69
N SER A 534 -5.49 33.68 20.61
CA SER A 534 -4.79 34.03 19.37
C SER A 534 -3.60 33.11 19.12
N LEU A 535 -3.24 33.00 17.84
CA LEU A 535 -2.08 32.24 17.35
C LEU A 535 -1.21 33.16 16.50
N ASP A 536 0.01 33.46 16.95
CA ASP A 536 0.95 34.32 16.23
C ASP A 536 1.93 33.51 15.37
N LEU A 537 2.34 33.96 14.19
CA LEU A 537 3.33 33.22 13.39
C LEU A 537 4.72 33.23 14.04
N LYS A 538 5.21 34.42 14.46
CA LYS A 538 6.51 34.63 15.12
C LYS A 538 7.70 33.95 14.42
N GLY A 539 7.65 33.84 13.09
CA GLY A 539 8.71 33.21 12.29
C GLY A 539 8.83 31.69 12.45
N ARG A 540 7.82 31.03 13.05
CA ARG A 540 7.79 29.58 13.27
C ARG A 540 7.51 28.83 11.97
N ASP A 541 8.08 27.62 11.85
CA ASP A 541 7.77 26.69 10.78
C ASP A 541 6.34 26.12 10.96
N ILE A 542 5.68 25.78 9.85
CA ILE A 542 4.32 25.23 9.87
C ILE A 542 4.32 23.81 9.34
N GLU A 543 3.73 22.90 10.11
CA GLU A 543 3.45 21.52 9.71
C GLU A 543 1.93 21.33 9.60
N LYS A 544 1.50 20.59 8.59
CA LYS A 544 0.10 20.27 8.28
C LYS A 544 -0.07 18.77 8.35
N ILE A 545 -0.81 18.30 9.34
CA ILE A 545 -1.00 16.87 9.62
C ILE A 545 -2.43 16.50 9.28
N SER A 546 -2.58 15.63 8.28
CA SER A 546 -3.83 14.94 8.01
C SER A 546 -3.88 13.71 8.90
N LEU A 547 -4.86 13.65 9.80
CA LEU A 547 -5.02 12.56 10.76
C LEU A 547 -6.27 11.74 10.41
N THR A 548 -6.17 10.41 10.41
CA THR A 548 -7.31 9.51 10.23
C THR A 548 -7.48 8.57 11.41
N VAL A 549 -8.71 8.16 11.72
CA VAL A 549 -8.93 7.20 12.82
C VAL A 549 -8.28 5.85 12.54
N PHE A 550 -8.37 5.37 11.30
CA PHE A 550 -7.82 4.08 10.87
C PHE A 550 -6.65 4.24 9.89
N ASP A 551 -5.84 3.19 9.78
CA ASP A 551 -4.63 3.17 8.96
C ASP A 551 -4.93 3.06 7.46
N PHE A 552 -4.07 3.71 6.67
CA PHE A 552 -4.01 3.65 5.22
C PHE A 552 -2.83 2.79 4.74
N ASN A 553 -2.13 2.13 5.66
CA ASN A 553 -1.05 1.18 5.40
C ASN A 553 0.05 1.81 4.51
N SER A 554 0.41 1.19 3.37
CA SER A 554 1.45 1.75 2.50
C SER A 554 1.07 3.07 1.85
N LEU A 555 -0.22 3.42 1.85
CA LEU A 555 -0.69 4.69 1.32
C LEU A 555 -0.38 5.88 2.25
N ALA A 556 0.02 5.61 3.49
CA ALA A 556 0.51 6.62 4.45
C ALA A 556 2.03 6.77 4.43
N ASP A 557 2.73 6.14 3.49
CA ASP A 557 4.19 6.27 3.36
C ASP A 557 4.62 7.70 2.99
N VAL A 558 5.68 8.18 3.63
CA VAL A 558 6.16 9.56 3.49
C VAL A 558 6.54 9.88 2.03
N ASN A 559 7.20 8.97 1.33
CA ASN A 559 7.63 9.22 -0.05
C ASN A 559 6.41 9.30 -0.98
N LEU A 560 5.47 8.36 -0.84
CA LEU A 560 4.24 8.39 -1.62
C LEU A 560 3.44 9.68 -1.41
N ILE A 561 3.31 10.15 -0.16
CA ILE A 561 2.60 11.39 0.13
C ILE A 561 3.31 12.59 -0.50
N GLN A 562 4.64 12.64 -0.43
CA GLN A 562 5.41 13.71 -1.06
C GLN A 562 5.26 13.70 -2.59
N ASP A 563 5.35 12.51 -3.21
CA ASP A 563 5.20 12.33 -4.65
C ASP A 563 3.79 12.71 -5.12
N LEU A 564 2.75 12.23 -4.42
CA LEU A 564 1.35 12.58 -4.70
C LEU A 564 1.14 14.09 -4.72
N LEU A 565 1.62 14.78 -3.69
CA LEU A 565 1.44 16.22 -3.56
C LEU A 565 2.31 17.01 -4.55
N ALA A 566 3.47 16.48 -4.94
CA ALA A 566 4.32 17.05 -5.97
C ALA A 566 3.71 16.92 -7.37
N PHE A 567 2.88 15.89 -7.61
CA PHE A 567 2.21 15.68 -8.88
C PHE A 567 0.91 16.46 -9.05
N ILE A 568 0.32 17.01 -7.99
CA ILE A 568 -0.91 17.81 -8.01
C ILE A 568 -0.96 18.83 -9.17
N PRO A 569 0.06 19.69 -9.40
CA PRO A 569 0.04 20.67 -10.48
C PRO A 569 -0.16 20.05 -11.87
N SER A 570 0.34 18.83 -12.06
CA SER A 570 0.33 18.12 -13.35
C SER A 570 -0.89 17.20 -13.54
N MET A 571 -1.68 16.96 -12.49
CA MET A 571 -2.82 16.05 -12.56
C MET A 571 -3.93 16.60 -13.47
N LYS A 572 -4.41 15.76 -14.39
CA LYS A 572 -5.58 16.00 -15.24
C LYS A 572 -6.52 14.80 -15.14
N PHE A 573 -7.82 15.07 -15.00
CA PHE A 573 -8.83 14.03 -14.84
C PHE A 573 -9.70 13.95 -16.09
N PHE A 574 -9.78 12.76 -16.68
CA PHE A 574 -10.65 12.43 -17.80
C PHE A 574 -11.26 11.05 -17.51
N SER A 575 -12.57 10.89 -17.72
CA SER A 575 -13.18 9.56 -17.77
C SER A 575 -14.12 9.48 -18.97
N LYS A 576 -14.21 8.28 -19.53
CA LYS A 576 -15.14 7.92 -20.60
C LYS A 576 -16.41 7.27 -20.04
N GLU A 577 -16.42 6.86 -18.78
CA GLU A 577 -17.51 6.15 -18.12
C GLU A 577 -18.37 7.12 -17.32
N SER A 578 -19.69 6.95 -17.36
CA SER A 578 -20.63 7.91 -16.76
C SER A 578 -20.71 7.81 -15.23
N ASP A 579 -20.50 6.62 -14.69
CA ASP A 579 -20.55 6.30 -13.26
C ASP A 579 -19.33 6.79 -12.48
N GLU A 580 -18.17 6.91 -13.10
CA GLU A 580 -16.96 7.48 -12.48
C GLU A 580 -16.97 9.02 -12.42
N GLN A 581 -17.85 9.69 -13.19
CA GLN A 581 -17.83 11.16 -13.31
C GLN A 581 -18.09 11.84 -11.98
N GLU A 582 -18.96 11.29 -11.13
CA GLU A 582 -19.25 11.87 -9.83
C GLU A 582 -18.02 11.79 -8.91
N GLU A 583 -17.35 10.63 -8.85
CA GLU A 583 -16.15 10.43 -8.03
C GLU A 583 -15.01 11.34 -8.48
N LEU A 584 -14.77 11.40 -9.79
CA LEU A 584 -13.74 12.27 -10.37
C LEU A 584 -14.05 13.75 -10.17
N SER A 585 -15.32 14.16 -10.20
CA SER A 585 -15.70 15.55 -9.92
C SER A 585 -15.33 15.96 -8.48
N LYS A 586 -15.48 15.05 -7.51
CA LYS A 586 -15.11 15.27 -6.12
C LYS A 586 -13.59 15.40 -5.97
N ILE A 587 -12.83 14.50 -6.60
CA ILE A 587 -11.37 14.53 -6.61
C ILE A 587 -10.87 15.84 -7.25
N LYS A 588 -11.37 16.16 -8.45
CA LYS A 588 -10.99 17.35 -9.21
C LYS A 588 -11.21 18.64 -8.40
N LYS A 589 -12.37 18.77 -7.74
CA LYS A 589 -12.69 19.95 -6.93
C LYS A 589 -11.66 20.22 -5.84
N VAL A 590 -11.15 19.18 -5.17
CA VAL A 590 -10.14 19.34 -4.11
C VAL A 590 -8.76 19.59 -4.71
N VAL A 591 -8.40 18.88 -5.79
CA VAL A 591 -7.12 19.06 -6.47
C VAL A 591 -6.99 20.47 -7.05
N ASP A 592 -8.04 21.02 -7.65
CA ASP A 592 -8.01 22.37 -8.22
C ASP A 592 -7.77 23.44 -7.14
N LYS A 593 -8.34 23.27 -5.93
CA LYS A 593 -8.04 24.15 -4.78
C LYS A 593 -6.60 24.03 -4.31
N LEU A 594 -6.07 22.81 -4.24
CA LEU A 594 -4.67 22.59 -3.86
C LEU A 594 -3.70 23.18 -4.90
N LYS A 595 -4.03 23.11 -6.20
CA LYS A 595 -3.27 23.80 -7.25
C LYS A 595 -3.25 25.31 -7.02
N MET A 596 -4.40 25.92 -6.72
CA MET A 596 -4.47 27.36 -6.43
C MET A 596 -3.67 27.72 -5.18
N GLN A 597 -3.75 26.92 -4.10
CA GLN A 597 -2.89 27.09 -2.93
C GLN A 597 -1.40 27.03 -3.31
N GLN A 598 -0.95 25.99 -4.00
CA GLN A 598 0.46 25.82 -4.37
C GLN A 598 1.00 26.95 -5.28
N GLN A 599 0.12 27.70 -5.95
CA GLN A 599 0.47 28.76 -6.89
C GLN A 599 0.27 30.18 -6.35
N CYS A 600 -0.28 30.33 -5.14
CA CYS A 600 -0.55 31.65 -4.57
C CYS A 600 0.74 32.36 -4.12
N ASP A 601 0.75 33.69 -4.17
CA ASP A 601 1.96 34.48 -3.95
C ASP A 601 2.47 34.32 -2.52
N VAL A 602 1.56 34.24 -1.54
CA VAL A 602 1.86 34.02 -0.12
C VAL A 602 2.70 32.75 0.10
N PHE A 603 2.40 31.66 -0.61
CA PHE A 603 3.16 30.42 -0.46
C PHE A 603 4.40 30.39 -1.34
N ARG A 604 4.36 30.96 -2.55
CA ARG A 604 5.55 31.10 -3.40
C ARG A 604 6.66 31.88 -2.72
N GLU A 605 6.32 32.99 -2.06
CA GLU A 605 7.29 33.82 -1.32
C GLU A 605 8.02 33.05 -0.22
N VAL A 606 7.34 32.11 0.45
CA VAL A 606 7.90 31.30 1.53
C VAL A 606 8.68 30.10 1.02
N TYR A 607 8.20 29.46 -0.05
CA TYR A 607 8.67 28.14 -0.45
C TYR A 607 9.55 28.12 -1.72
N GLU A 608 9.60 29.19 -2.53
CA GLU A 608 10.33 29.20 -3.82
C GLU A 608 11.67 29.99 -3.82
N LYS A 609 12.00 30.83 -2.83
CA LYS A 609 13.23 31.67 -2.82
C LYS A 609 14.40 31.10 -1.98
N PRO A 610 15.66 31.45 -2.30
CA PRO A 610 16.57 30.70 -3.19
C PRO A 610 17.08 29.35 -2.63
N TYR A 611 16.68 28.97 -1.41
CA TYR A 611 16.97 27.67 -0.78
C TYR A 611 15.69 26.97 -0.28
N GLY A 612 14.53 27.41 -0.78
CA GLY A 612 13.21 27.11 -0.24
C GLY A 612 12.88 25.62 -0.18
N ARG A 613 12.32 25.19 0.97
CA ARG A 613 11.69 23.87 1.08
C ARG A 613 10.46 23.87 0.16
N SER A 614 10.25 22.82 -0.64
CA SER A 614 8.96 22.61 -1.33
C SER A 614 7.79 22.75 -0.34
N ILE A 615 6.70 23.39 -0.80
CA ILE A 615 5.43 23.53 -0.06
C ILE A 615 4.89 22.20 0.49
N ASN A 616 5.31 21.08 -0.12
CA ASN A 616 4.89 19.76 0.26
C ASN A 616 5.65 19.18 1.47
N PHE A 617 6.83 19.73 1.81
CA PHE A 617 7.66 19.19 2.89
C PHE A 617 6.99 19.26 4.27
N GLY A 618 6.06 20.18 4.49
CA GLY A 618 5.33 20.34 5.75
C GLY A 618 4.09 19.44 5.87
N ASN A 619 3.75 18.64 4.86
CA ASN A 619 2.54 17.81 4.88
C ASN A 619 2.83 16.41 5.41
N ARG A 620 1.96 15.92 6.31
CA ARG A 620 2.01 14.56 6.88
C ARG A 620 0.65 13.89 6.79
N PHE A 621 0.67 12.56 6.70
CA PHE A 621 -0.52 11.73 6.77
C PHE A 621 -0.30 10.63 7.80
N PHE A 622 -1.08 10.66 8.87
CA PHE A 622 -0.98 9.68 9.94
C PHE A 622 -2.35 9.09 10.26
N SER A 623 -2.34 7.85 10.74
CA SER A 623 -3.47 7.33 11.51
C SER A 623 -3.33 7.67 12.99
N VAL A 624 -4.42 7.62 13.76
CA VAL A 624 -4.40 7.76 15.22
C VAL A 624 -3.49 6.70 15.86
N GLY A 625 -3.40 5.49 15.30
CA GLY A 625 -2.45 4.46 15.75
C GLY A 625 -0.98 4.87 15.61
N GLN A 626 -0.62 5.45 14.46
CA GLN A 626 0.73 5.99 14.21
C GLN A 626 1.01 7.19 15.11
N PHE A 627 0.03 8.07 15.27
CA PHE A 627 0.11 9.24 16.14
C PHE A 627 0.32 8.87 17.62
N MET A 628 -0.43 7.89 18.14
CA MET A 628 -0.24 7.32 19.47
C MET A 628 1.15 6.69 19.63
N SER A 629 1.66 6.04 18.57
CA SER A 629 3.00 5.44 18.59
C SER A 629 4.08 6.51 18.78
N ILE A 630 3.95 7.68 18.16
CA ILE A 630 4.87 8.80 18.39
C ILE A 630 4.74 9.32 19.83
N LEU A 631 3.51 9.52 20.30
CA LEU A 631 3.23 10.06 21.63
C LEU A 631 3.74 9.17 22.77
N LYS A 632 3.75 7.84 22.61
CA LYS A 632 4.31 6.90 23.60
C LYS A 632 5.78 7.17 23.93
N TYR A 633 6.53 7.76 22.99
CA TYR A 633 7.94 8.10 23.19
C TYR A 633 8.15 9.59 23.51
N SER A 634 7.12 10.43 23.40
CA SER A 634 7.23 11.84 23.74
C SER A 634 7.20 12.06 25.25
N ARG A 635 7.84 13.15 25.70
CA ARG A 635 7.91 13.52 27.13
C ARG A 635 7.42 14.95 27.39
N SER A 636 7.22 15.71 26.32
CA SER A 636 6.69 17.07 26.31
C SER A 636 6.19 17.38 24.89
N THR A 637 5.49 18.51 24.73
CA THR A 637 5.12 19.04 23.41
C THR A 637 6.33 19.22 22.49
N GLU A 638 7.44 19.71 23.02
CA GLU A 638 8.65 19.99 22.24
C GLU A 638 9.31 18.70 21.77
N HIS A 639 9.41 17.68 22.65
CA HIS A 639 9.95 16.38 22.26
C HIS A 639 9.02 15.68 21.25
N PHE A 640 7.70 15.84 21.38
CA PHE A 640 6.74 15.34 20.39
C PHE A 640 6.96 15.97 19.01
N VAL A 641 7.12 17.29 18.94
CA VAL A 641 7.45 18.02 17.71
C VAL A 641 8.76 17.53 17.11
N GLU A 642 9.79 17.30 17.93
CA GLU A 642 11.07 16.73 17.49
C GLU A 642 10.91 15.35 16.85
N LEU A 643 10.16 14.44 17.49
CA LEU A 643 9.96 13.07 16.99
C LEU A 643 9.19 13.06 15.67
N ILE A 644 8.14 13.87 15.53
CA ILE A 644 7.44 14.03 14.24
C ILE A 644 8.41 14.49 13.17
N ASN A 645 9.24 15.49 13.47
CA ASN A 645 10.18 16.05 12.51
C ASN A 645 11.27 15.06 12.10
N LYS A 646 11.68 14.14 12.98
CA LYS A 646 12.60 13.04 12.62
C LYS A 646 12.02 12.12 11.54
N THR A 647 10.70 11.92 11.49
CA THR A 647 10.05 11.09 10.47
C THR A 647 9.87 11.78 9.11
N ARG A 648 10.15 13.08 9.00
CA ARG A 648 9.81 13.93 7.85
C ARG A 648 10.34 13.48 6.49
N GLN A 649 11.52 12.85 6.47
CA GLN A 649 12.19 12.39 5.24
C GLN A 649 12.60 10.92 5.32
N LEU A 650 12.15 10.22 6.36
CA LEU A 650 12.47 8.81 6.52
C LEU A 650 11.41 8.01 5.78
N GLY A 651 11.76 7.61 4.57
CA GLY A 651 11.03 6.64 3.76
C GLY A 651 11.98 5.52 3.34
N ASN A 652 11.43 4.32 3.12
CA ASN A 652 12.20 3.21 2.54
C ASN A 652 11.30 2.37 1.64
N ASN A 653 11.89 1.36 1.01
CA ASN A 653 11.15 0.50 0.08
C ASN A 653 10.14 -0.46 0.74
N THR A 654 10.19 -0.62 2.08
CA THR A 654 9.16 -1.41 2.77
C THR A 654 7.84 -0.66 2.71
N ARG A 655 7.83 0.67 2.85
CA ARG A 655 6.61 1.48 3.00
C ARG A 655 5.77 1.06 4.21
N ASP A 656 6.44 0.56 5.26
CA ASP A 656 5.85 0.34 6.58
C ASP A 656 6.32 1.47 7.51
N TRP A 657 5.42 2.42 7.78
CA TRP A 657 5.72 3.55 8.65
C TRP A 657 6.19 3.12 10.05
N TYR A 658 5.62 2.06 10.63
CA TYR A 658 6.02 1.59 11.96
C TYR A 658 7.40 0.94 11.94
N TYR A 659 7.79 0.32 10.82
CA TYR A 659 9.14 -0.19 10.66
C TYR A 659 10.13 0.96 10.65
N ILE A 660 9.85 2.00 9.87
CA ILE A 660 10.70 3.18 9.75
C ILE A 660 10.81 3.90 11.10
N PHE A 661 9.67 4.22 11.73
CA PHE A 661 9.64 4.93 13.00
C PHE A 661 10.43 4.18 14.09
N ASN A 662 10.13 2.90 14.31
CA ASN A 662 10.80 2.18 15.39
C ASN A 662 12.29 1.97 15.12
N ASN A 663 12.67 1.47 13.93
CA ASN A 663 14.08 1.13 13.68
C ASN A 663 14.98 2.35 13.43
N PHE A 664 14.45 3.43 12.83
CA PHE A 664 15.27 4.58 12.41
C PHE A 664 15.12 5.82 13.30
N VAL A 665 14.01 5.96 14.04
CA VAL A 665 13.80 7.10 14.95
C VAL A 665 14.00 6.72 16.40
N ILE A 666 13.55 5.53 16.82
CA ILE A 666 13.61 5.09 18.21
C ILE A 666 14.89 4.30 18.49
N ASP A 667 15.19 3.30 17.66
CA ASP A 667 16.27 2.34 17.95
C ASP A 667 17.65 2.82 17.52
N MET A 668 17.72 3.69 16.51
CA MET A 668 18.99 4.29 16.13
C MET A 668 19.46 5.25 17.24
N PRO A 669 20.65 5.02 17.84
CA PRO A 669 21.20 5.95 18.81
C PRO A 669 21.36 7.32 18.17
N ASN A 670 21.12 8.40 18.92
CA ASN A 670 21.33 9.79 18.50
C ASN A 670 22.73 9.99 17.87
N HIS A 671 22.88 9.74 16.57
CA HIS A 671 23.99 10.25 15.77
C HIS A 671 23.70 11.72 15.45
N GLN A 672 23.72 12.57 16.48
CA GLN A 672 23.89 14.02 16.35
C GLN A 672 25.32 14.40 15.88
N GLY A 673 25.98 13.56 15.07
CA GLY A 673 27.39 13.75 14.68
C GLY A 673 27.72 13.61 13.20
N VAL A 674 26.78 13.26 12.31
CA VAL A 674 27.14 12.92 10.92
C VAL A 674 26.44 13.75 9.84
N PHE A 675 25.36 14.48 10.16
CA PHE A 675 24.70 15.39 9.19
C PHE A 675 24.87 16.89 9.48
N SER A 676 25.63 17.28 10.51
CA SER A 676 26.20 18.63 10.61
C SER A 676 27.60 18.65 10.00
N ARG A 677 27.70 18.58 8.68
CA ARG A 677 28.90 19.11 8.01
C ARG A 677 28.56 20.48 7.46
N ASP A 678 29.06 21.47 8.18
CA ASP A 678 29.38 22.81 7.71
C ASP A 678 29.73 22.82 6.22
N TYR A 679 28.81 23.30 5.39
CA TYR A 679 29.18 24.05 4.19
C TYR A 679 29.40 25.51 4.61
N LYS A 680 30.38 25.73 5.50
CA LYS A 680 31.02 27.03 5.64
C LYS A 680 32.14 27.09 4.62
N GLN A 681 31.89 27.88 3.59
CA GLN A 681 32.90 28.47 2.72
C GLN A 681 34.12 28.93 3.52
N LYS A 682 35.30 28.54 3.02
CA LYS A 682 36.65 29.11 3.16
C LYS A 682 37.54 28.12 2.39
N THR A 683 38.10 28.39 1.22
CA THR A 683 38.71 29.61 0.64
C THR A 683 38.56 29.60 -0.87
#